data_AF-A0A1H1FIX9-F1
#
_entry.id   AF-A0A1H1FIX9-F1
#
_cell.length_a   1.000
_cell.length_b   1.000
_cell.length_c   1.000
_cell.angle_alpha   90.00
_cell.angle_beta   90.00
_cell.angle_gamma   90.00
#
_symmetry.space_group_name_H-M   'P 1'
#
loop_
_entity.id
_entity.type
_entity.pdbx_description
1 polymer ?
#
loop_
_entity_poly.entity_id
_entity_poly.type
_entity_poly.pdbx_seq_one_letter_code
_entity_poly.pdbx_strand_id
1 'polypeptide(L)'
;MSQSLQSLPDRPDASTTDDDVLGLEQSLEALQESSEFGGPVETLGSYESNDHLAAIYEGQDEQFATAVPFMRTGLERGDRCLYIADENEIDEVLSAMDDAGVDVDRALESGALTMHTAQDTYFRNGEFTPEDMIAFISDAIDDAREEYEGLRITGEMTWILGDDPELETLIEYEAKLNDLLPDSNGIALCQYNRNRFPAEVIRDVIKTHPHLVYENTVCQNFYYTPPEEFFGPEQPEQEVDRMMGTLLDRTRARTELTDRQEHLQRQNEITADPNRPFDEKLEGLFDLGCQQFDLELGGMARVDPDDDRIEIERVSDDHDYLEQGRELPLSETYCDAVFDEDQTVGLSLALEGDEEYADTEIHEDGGLRSYLGTRIEVDGDRDRTFFFVDPEGREEPFTADERTFLRLMGQWVEYELERQQREEELEQSIDRLEKSNERLEQFAYAASHDLQEPLRMVSSYLRLLESRYEDDLDDDGREFLEFAVDGADRMREMIEGLLAYSRVETAGEPLEPVDLDDVLDDVLDDLQLRIEESDATITRDPLPIIDGDGNQLRQVCQNLLANAIEYSGDEPPRIHVSAERSESDEATAEDEWIVSVHDEGIGIDPAETDRIFDVFDRLHSREEYDGAGIGLALCERIVERHDGRIWADSEPGEGSTFSIAFPCAGDSSPQ
;
A
#
# COMPACT_ATOMS: atom_id res chain seq x y z
N MET A 1 -24.68 15.61 -76.03
CA MET A 1 -25.48 14.40 -76.31
C MET A 1 -24.69 13.24 -75.70
N SER A 2 -24.75 13.01 -74.40
CA SER A 2 -25.89 12.54 -73.57
C SER A 2 -26.05 11.02 -73.62
N GLN A 3 -25.73 10.38 -72.49
CA GLN A 3 -26.45 9.34 -71.72
C GLN A 3 -25.45 8.32 -71.17
N SER A 4 -25.10 8.36 -69.88
CA SER A 4 -25.88 8.01 -68.67
C SER A 4 -25.56 6.58 -68.22
N LEU A 5 -24.51 6.44 -67.41
CA LEU A 5 -24.32 5.32 -66.48
C LEU A 5 -25.05 5.72 -65.18
N GLN A 6 -26.03 4.93 -64.78
CA GLN A 6 -26.77 5.11 -63.52
C GLN A 6 -25.91 4.64 -62.35
N SER A 7 -25.70 5.54 -61.41
CA SER A 7 -25.18 5.29 -60.06
C SER A 7 -26.21 4.50 -59.25
N LEU A 8 -25.74 3.47 -58.54
CA LEU A 8 -26.43 2.90 -57.38
C LEU A 8 -26.50 3.97 -56.28
N PRO A 9 -27.56 4.00 -55.45
CA PRO A 9 -27.69 5.02 -54.40
C PRO A 9 -26.65 4.78 -53.30
N ASP A 10 -25.98 5.86 -52.90
CA ASP A 10 -25.14 5.94 -51.71
C ASP A 10 -25.91 5.49 -50.46
N ARG A 11 -25.27 4.65 -49.65
CA ARG A 11 -25.66 4.39 -48.25
C ARG A 11 -25.65 5.75 -47.51
N PRO A 12 -26.69 6.10 -46.73
CA PRO A 12 -26.67 7.33 -45.96
C PRO A 12 -25.63 7.22 -44.83
N ASP A 13 -24.84 8.28 -44.69
CA ASP A 13 -23.99 8.57 -43.53
C ASP A 13 -24.78 8.40 -42.23
N ALA A 14 -24.29 7.53 -41.35
CA ALA A 14 -24.74 7.46 -39.97
C ALA A 14 -24.00 8.54 -39.15
N SER A 15 -24.59 9.73 -39.09
CA SER A 15 -24.26 10.73 -38.07
C SER A 15 -25.50 11.06 -37.24
N THR A 16 -25.44 10.69 -35.96
CA THR A 16 -26.12 11.30 -34.80
C THR A 16 -27.65 11.40 -34.85
N THR A 17 -28.31 10.44 -34.18
CA THR A 17 -29.37 10.75 -33.21
C THR A 17 -29.21 9.83 -32.01
N ASP A 18 -28.73 10.44 -30.95
CA ASP A 18 -28.68 10.01 -29.55
C ASP A 18 -30.14 10.00 -29.02
N ASP A 19 -30.86 8.93 -29.31
CA ASP A 19 -32.20 8.64 -28.77
C ASP A 19 -32.12 7.25 -28.13
N ASP A 20 -32.28 7.20 -26.80
CA ASP A 20 -32.25 6.04 -25.92
C ASP A 20 -32.96 4.81 -26.53
N VAL A 21 -32.20 3.96 -27.22
CA VAL A 21 -32.54 2.55 -27.40
C VAL A 21 -31.60 1.80 -26.46
N LEU A 22 -32.13 1.33 -25.33
CA LEU A 22 -31.45 0.42 -24.41
C LEU A 22 -30.92 -0.78 -25.21
N GLY A 23 -29.64 -0.73 -25.59
CA GLY A 23 -29.05 -1.58 -26.62
C GLY A 23 -28.37 -2.84 -26.09
N LEU A 24 -28.38 -3.87 -26.92
CA LEU A 24 -27.87 -5.24 -26.76
C LEU A 24 -26.44 -5.40 -26.21
N GLU A 25 -25.60 -4.37 -26.28
CA GLU A 25 -24.26 -4.36 -25.65
C GLU A 25 -24.34 -4.65 -24.14
N GLN A 26 -25.42 -4.22 -23.47
CA GLN A 26 -25.63 -4.47 -22.04
C GLN A 26 -25.91 -5.95 -21.69
N SER A 27 -26.21 -6.83 -22.66
CA SER A 27 -26.62 -8.22 -22.38
C SER A 27 -25.48 -9.20 -22.22
N LEU A 28 -24.38 -9.02 -22.95
CA LEU A 28 -23.11 -9.72 -22.69
C LEU A 28 -22.37 -9.08 -21.51
N GLU A 29 -22.38 -7.75 -21.37
CA GLU A 29 -21.81 -7.06 -20.21
C GLU A 29 -22.48 -7.49 -18.90
N ALA A 30 -23.80 -7.67 -18.88
CA ALA A 30 -24.49 -8.21 -17.70
C ALA A 30 -24.10 -9.66 -17.37
N LEU A 31 -23.67 -10.45 -18.35
CA LEU A 31 -23.08 -11.78 -18.08
C LEU A 31 -21.67 -11.64 -17.48
N GLN A 32 -20.92 -10.59 -17.82
CA GLN A 32 -19.59 -10.29 -17.25
C GLN A 32 -19.66 -9.79 -15.79
N GLU A 33 -20.69 -9.02 -15.43
CA GLU A 33 -20.88 -8.53 -14.06
C GLU A 33 -21.30 -9.64 -13.07
N SER A 34 -21.77 -10.79 -13.59
CA SER A 34 -22.10 -11.95 -12.76
C SER A 34 -20.84 -12.67 -12.29
N SER A 35 -20.73 -12.91 -10.98
CA SER A 35 -19.66 -13.72 -10.39
C SER A 35 -19.69 -15.20 -10.78
N GLU A 36 -20.70 -15.65 -11.53
CA GLU A 36 -20.90 -17.05 -11.93
C GLU A 36 -20.32 -17.38 -13.31
N PHE A 37 -19.92 -16.37 -14.09
CA PHE A 37 -19.26 -16.52 -15.38
C PHE A 37 -17.85 -15.92 -15.32
N GLY A 38 -16.90 -16.60 -15.99
CA GLY A 38 -15.51 -16.13 -16.13
C GLY A 38 -15.13 -15.84 -17.59
N GLY A 39 -13.95 -15.24 -17.79
CA GLY A 39 -13.33 -15.04 -19.11
C GLY A 39 -13.57 -13.66 -19.73
N PRO A 40 -12.65 -13.17 -20.59
CA PRO A 40 -12.85 -11.93 -21.33
C PRO A 40 -13.86 -12.17 -22.46
N VAL A 41 -14.91 -11.35 -22.52
CA VAL A 41 -15.87 -11.35 -23.63
C VAL A 41 -15.62 -10.09 -24.44
N GLU A 42 -14.77 -10.22 -25.47
CA GLU A 42 -14.44 -9.15 -26.40
C GLU A 42 -15.41 -9.19 -27.59
N THR A 43 -15.86 -8.02 -28.05
CA THR A 43 -16.71 -7.91 -29.24
C THR A 43 -15.97 -8.45 -30.47
N LEU A 44 -16.67 -9.19 -31.33
CA LEU A 44 -16.14 -9.73 -32.58
C LEU A 44 -15.96 -8.64 -33.66
N GLY A 45 -15.27 -7.53 -33.36
CA GLY A 45 -14.94 -6.47 -34.32
C GLY A 45 -16.10 -6.14 -35.29
N SER A 46 -15.88 -6.33 -36.60
CA SER A 46 -16.85 -5.99 -37.67
C SER A 46 -18.08 -6.90 -37.79
N TYR A 47 -18.27 -7.88 -36.92
CA TYR A 47 -19.41 -8.81 -36.96
C TYR A 47 -20.32 -8.58 -35.75
N GLU A 48 -21.50 -8.00 -35.99
CA GLU A 48 -22.43 -7.52 -34.95
C GLU A 48 -23.29 -8.61 -34.29
N SER A 49 -23.07 -9.90 -34.55
CA SER A 49 -23.90 -10.98 -34.01
C SER A 49 -23.32 -11.52 -32.70
N ASN A 50 -23.56 -10.79 -31.61
CA ASN A 50 -23.07 -11.11 -30.27
C ASN A 50 -24.06 -11.94 -29.44
N ASP A 51 -25.28 -12.10 -29.91
CA ASP A 51 -26.41 -12.50 -29.06
C ASP A 51 -26.77 -14.00 -29.13
N HIS A 52 -25.93 -14.81 -29.78
CA HIS A 52 -26.13 -16.25 -29.87
C HIS A 52 -24.93 -17.02 -29.31
N LEU A 53 -25.15 -17.73 -28.20
CA LEU A 53 -24.14 -18.48 -27.46
C LEU A 53 -24.41 -19.97 -27.52
N ALA A 54 -23.35 -20.78 -27.59
CA ALA A 54 -23.43 -22.22 -27.36
C ALA A 54 -22.82 -22.61 -26.01
N ALA A 55 -23.61 -23.22 -25.12
CA ALA A 55 -23.10 -23.91 -23.94
C ALA A 55 -22.72 -25.35 -24.31
N ILE A 56 -21.45 -25.71 -24.17
CA ILE A 56 -20.98 -27.09 -24.35
C ILE A 56 -20.70 -27.68 -22.97
N TYR A 57 -21.41 -28.74 -22.61
CA TYR A 57 -21.32 -29.36 -21.28
C TYR A 57 -21.18 -30.88 -21.35
N GLU A 58 -20.69 -31.51 -20.29
CA GLU A 58 -20.52 -32.96 -20.17
C GLU A 58 -21.55 -33.62 -19.25
N GLY A 59 -22.12 -32.88 -18.30
CA GLY A 59 -23.11 -33.38 -17.34
C GLY A 59 -24.13 -32.32 -16.92
N GLN A 60 -25.20 -32.79 -16.26
CA GLN A 60 -26.34 -31.96 -15.85
C GLN A 60 -25.96 -30.84 -14.86
N ASP A 61 -25.06 -31.11 -13.92
CA ASP A 61 -24.59 -30.09 -12.99
C ASP A 61 -23.91 -28.91 -13.71
N GLU A 62 -23.07 -29.20 -14.72
CA GLU A 62 -22.40 -28.19 -15.55
C GLU A 62 -23.40 -27.45 -16.47
N GLN A 63 -24.36 -28.18 -17.03
CA GLN A 63 -25.45 -27.62 -17.81
C GLN A 63 -26.24 -26.58 -17.00
N PHE A 64 -26.68 -26.93 -15.80
CA PHE A 64 -27.46 -26.04 -14.94
C PHE A 64 -26.62 -24.92 -14.35
N ALA A 65 -25.34 -25.16 -14.06
CA ALA A 65 -24.40 -24.09 -13.68
C ALA A 65 -24.26 -22.99 -14.75
N THR A 66 -24.65 -23.26 -15.99
CA THR A 66 -24.67 -22.28 -17.08
C THR A 66 -26.09 -21.78 -17.38
N ALA A 67 -27.04 -22.68 -17.62
CA ALA A 67 -28.37 -22.34 -18.10
C ALA A 67 -29.24 -21.67 -17.02
N VAL A 68 -29.11 -22.04 -15.75
CA VAL A 68 -29.92 -21.46 -14.67
C VAL A 68 -29.51 -20.01 -14.37
N PRO A 69 -28.23 -19.67 -14.18
CA PRO A 69 -27.78 -18.29 -14.07
C PRO A 69 -28.19 -17.43 -15.27
N PHE A 70 -28.03 -17.95 -16.49
CA PHE A 70 -28.42 -17.24 -17.71
C PHE A 70 -29.90 -16.81 -17.70
N MET A 71 -30.78 -17.69 -17.22
CA MET A 71 -32.22 -17.42 -17.11
C MET A 71 -32.56 -16.52 -15.92
N ARG A 72 -31.90 -16.69 -14.77
CA ARG A 72 -32.08 -15.83 -13.60
C ARG A 72 -31.73 -14.38 -13.91
N THR A 73 -30.58 -14.13 -14.55
CA THR A 73 -30.14 -12.79 -14.96
C THR A 73 -31.19 -12.11 -15.86
N GLY A 74 -31.81 -12.85 -16.78
CA GLY A 74 -32.90 -12.30 -17.60
C GLY A 74 -34.11 -11.89 -16.79
N LEU A 75 -34.58 -12.76 -15.89
CA LEU A 75 -35.74 -12.47 -15.04
C LEU A 75 -35.51 -11.28 -14.11
N GLU A 76 -34.29 -11.11 -13.58
CA GLU A 76 -33.92 -9.97 -12.74
C GLU A 76 -33.90 -8.64 -13.51
N ARG A 77 -33.56 -8.69 -14.80
CA ARG A 77 -33.57 -7.53 -15.71
C ARG A 77 -34.94 -7.24 -16.32
N GLY A 78 -35.95 -8.09 -16.07
CA GLY A 78 -37.27 -7.92 -16.65
C GLY A 78 -37.38 -8.41 -18.10
N ASP A 79 -36.47 -9.29 -18.54
CA ASP A 79 -36.59 -9.98 -19.82
C ASP A 79 -37.67 -11.06 -19.75
N ARG A 80 -38.32 -11.32 -20.89
CA ARG A 80 -39.09 -12.53 -21.07
C ARG A 80 -38.12 -13.69 -21.30
N CYS A 81 -38.22 -14.73 -20.48
CA CYS A 81 -37.35 -15.89 -20.50
C CYS A 81 -38.10 -17.12 -21.03
N LEU A 82 -37.52 -17.80 -22.02
CA LEU A 82 -38.08 -18.98 -22.67
C LEU A 82 -37.10 -20.15 -22.58
N TYR A 83 -37.51 -21.24 -21.94
CA TYR A 83 -36.73 -22.47 -21.82
C TYR A 83 -37.34 -23.59 -22.66
N ILE A 84 -36.54 -24.22 -23.51
CA ILE A 84 -36.93 -25.38 -24.31
C ILE A 84 -36.20 -26.62 -23.81
N ALA A 85 -36.92 -27.51 -23.13
CA ALA A 85 -36.39 -28.74 -22.56
C ALA A 85 -36.55 -29.94 -23.51
N ASP A 86 -35.58 -30.85 -23.49
CA ASP A 86 -35.58 -32.11 -24.25
C ASP A 86 -34.87 -33.26 -23.51
N GLU A 87 -33.63 -33.04 -23.05
CA GLU A 87 -32.87 -34.01 -22.26
C GLU A 87 -33.41 -34.11 -20.83
N ASN A 88 -33.79 -32.99 -20.23
CA ASN A 88 -34.29 -32.91 -18.86
C ASN A 88 -35.82 -32.78 -18.81
N GLU A 89 -36.43 -33.27 -17.73
CA GLU A 89 -37.85 -33.00 -17.50
C GLU A 89 -38.05 -31.54 -17.06
N ILE A 90 -39.15 -30.89 -17.49
CA ILE A 90 -39.43 -29.49 -17.13
C ILE A 90 -39.41 -29.29 -15.61
N ASP A 91 -39.97 -30.23 -14.84
CA ASP A 91 -39.99 -30.17 -13.37
C ASP A 91 -38.58 -30.18 -12.76
N GLU A 92 -37.62 -30.86 -13.39
CA GLU A 92 -36.22 -30.89 -12.93
C GLU A 92 -35.53 -29.54 -13.16
N VAL A 93 -35.76 -28.93 -14.33
CA VAL A 93 -35.24 -27.59 -14.66
C VAL A 93 -35.84 -26.53 -13.73
N LEU A 94 -37.15 -26.57 -13.51
CA LEU A 94 -37.83 -25.64 -12.59
C LEU A 94 -37.34 -25.81 -11.15
N SER A 95 -37.12 -27.05 -10.69
CA SER A 95 -36.53 -27.29 -9.37
C SER A 95 -35.12 -26.70 -9.26
N ALA A 96 -34.29 -26.84 -10.30
CA ALA A 96 -32.95 -26.26 -10.31
C ALA A 96 -32.97 -24.73 -10.29
N MET A 97 -33.94 -24.10 -10.97
CA MET A 97 -34.15 -22.65 -10.90
C MET A 97 -34.60 -22.17 -9.51
N ASP A 98 -35.54 -22.88 -8.88
CA ASP A 98 -36.00 -22.59 -7.51
C ASP A 98 -34.86 -22.74 -6.49
N ASP A 99 -34.08 -23.81 -6.58
CA ASP A 99 -32.89 -24.05 -5.75
C ASP A 99 -31.82 -22.95 -5.92
N ALA A 100 -31.74 -22.33 -7.11
CA ALA A 100 -30.86 -21.20 -7.42
C ALA A 100 -31.45 -19.83 -7.04
N GLY A 101 -32.62 -19.80 -6.39
CA GLY A 101 -33.24 -18.59 -5.85
C GLY A 101 -34.17 -17.84 -6.81
N VAL A 102 -34.57 -18.44 -7.94
CA VAL A 102 -35.58 -17.86 -8.84
C VAL A 102 -36.98 -18.08 -8.28
N ASP A 103 -37.80 -17.03 -8.20
CA ASP A 103 -39.23 -17.16 -7.85
C ASP A 103 -40.01 -17.70 -9.07
N VAL A 104 -39.91 -19.01 -9.29
CA VAL A 104 -40.44 -19.73 -10.46
C VAL A 104 -41.96 -19.56 -10.57
N ASP A 105 -42.69 -19.70 -9.45
CA ASP A 105 -44.13 -19.58 -9.42
C ASP A 105 -44.58 -18.20 -9.94
N ARG A 106 -43.95 -17.13 -9.42
CA ARG A 106 -44.24 -15.76 -9.86
C ARG A 106 -43.89 -15.54 -11.32
N ALA A 107 -42.74 -16.03 -11.77
CA ALA A 107 -42.26 -15.85 -13.14
C ALA A 107 -43.18 -16.55 -14.16
N LEU A 108 -43.66 -17.75 -13.84
CA LEU A 108 -44.64 -18.48 -14.66
C LEU A 108 -46.01 -17.78 -14.65
N GLU A 109 -46.48 -17.30 -13.49
CA GLU A 109 -47.77 -16.60 -13.37
C GLU A 109 -47.80 -15.28 -14.14
N SER A 110 -46.70 -14.52 -14.15
CA SER A 110 -46.61 -13.27 -14.91
C SER A 110 -46.40 -13.49 -16.41
N GLY A 111 -46.00 -14.70 -16.84
CA GLY A 111 -45.58 -14.99 -18.20
C GLY A 111 -44.14 -14.55 -18.52
N ALA A 112 -43.40 -14.12 -17.50
CA ALA A 112 -41.98 -13.74 -17.61
C ALA A 112 -41.10 -14.97 -17.83
N LEU A 113 -41.50 -16.15 -17.35
CA LEU A 113 -40.89 -17.44 -17.68
C LEU A 113 -41.90 -18.30 -18.44
N THR A 114 -41.45 -18.93 -19.54
CA THR A 114 -42.23 -19.91 -20.30
C THR A 114 -41.41 -21.17 -20.54
N MET A 115 -42.00 -22.33 -20.28
CA MET A 115 -41.37 -23.64 -20.46
C MET A 115 -42.02 -24.36 -21.63
N HIS A 116 -41.21 -24.88 -22.54
CA HIS A 116 -41.64 -25.65 -23.69
C HIS A 116 -40.85 -26.95 -23.80
N THR A 117 -41.44 -27.97 -24.42
CA THR A 117 -40.68 -29.16 -24.86
C THR A 117 -40.24 -29.01 -26.30
N ALA A 118 -39.24 -29.79 -26.72
CA ALA A 118 -38.86 -29.85 -28.14
C ALA A 118 -40.04 -30.21 -29.08
N GLN A 119 -41.04 -30.96 -28.61
CA GLN A 119 -42.24 -31.27 -29.39
C GLN A 119 -43.17 -30.07 -29.58
N ASP A 120 -43.22 -29.16 -28.60
CA ASP A 120 -44.05 -27.96 -28.66
C ASP A 120 -43.47 -26.88 -29.58
N THR A 121 -42.15 -26.92 -29.81
CA THR A 121 -41.38 -25.93 -30.57
C THR A 121 -40.80 -26.52 -31.86
N TYR A 122 -39.68 -27.23 -31.79
CA TYR A 122 -38.92 -27.74 -32.93
C TYR A 122 -39.77 -28.67 -33.83
N PHE A 123 -40.71 -29.42 -33.25
CA PHE A 123 -41.60 -30.32 -34.00
C PHE A 123 -43.08 -29.91 -33.98
N ARG A 124 -43.37 -28.61 -33.82
CA ARG A 124 -44.75 -28.08 -33.74
C ARG A 124 -45.67 -28.51 -34.91
N ASN A 125 -45.08 -28.74 -36.09
CA ASN A 125 -45.77 -29.20 -37.30
C ASN A 125 -45.53 -30.68 -37.66
N GLY A 126 -44.90 -31.45 -36.76
CA GLY A 126 -44.61 -32.88 -36.91
C GLY A 126 -43.24 -33.21 -37.51
N GLU A 127 -42.58 -32.26 -38.17
CA GLU A 127 -41.22 -32.33 -38.70
C GLU A 127 -40.49 -31.03 -38.35
N PHE A 128 -39.15 -31.07 -38.23
CA PHE A 128 -38.34 -29.87 -37.97
C PHE A 128 -38.07 -29.13 -39.28
N THR A 129 -38.40 -27.84 -39.31
CA THR A 129 -37.96 -26.92 -40.38
C THR A 129 -37.37 -25.64 -39.76
N PRO A 130 -36.25 -25.13 -40.28
CA PRO A 130 -35.67 -23.87 -39.81
C PRO A 130 -36.67 -22.71 -39.86
N GLU A 131 -37.49 -22.62 -40.91
CA GLU A 131 -38.50 -21.57 -41.07
C GLU A 131 -39.54 -21.57 -39.95
N ASP A 132 -40.05 -22.74 -39.56
CA ASP A 132 -41.07 -22.84 -38.53
C ASP A 132 -40.53 -22.45 -37.15
N MET A 133 -39.29 -22.83 -36.84
CA MET A 133 -38.64 -22.46 -35.59
C MET A 133 -38.31 -20.96 -35.53
N ILE A 134 -37.80 -20.40 -36.63
CA ILE A 134 -37.54 -18.96 -36.74
C ILE A 134 -38.83 -18.15 -36.65
N ALA A 135 -39.94 -18.62 -37.25
CA ALA A 135 -41.24 -18.00 -37.09
C ALA A 135 -41.74 -18.05 -35.63
N PHE A 136 -41.54 -19.17 -34.93
CA PHE A 136 -41.85 -19.29 -33.51
C PHE A 136 -41.05 -18.30 -32.65
N ILE A 137 -39.75 -18.18 -32.88
CA ILE A 137 -38.89 -17.24 -32.16
C ILE A 137 -39.29 -15.79 -32.49
N SER A 138 -39.59 -15.49 -33.75
CA SER A 138 -40.08 -14.16 -34.18
C SER A 138 -41.39 -13.79 -33.49
N ASP A 139 -42.35 -14.72 -33.40
CA ASP A 139 -43.61 -14.50 -32.67
C ASP A 139 -43.32 -14.22 -31.18
N ALA A 140 -42.38 -14.96 -30.56
CA ALA A 140 -42.00 -14.77 -29.17
C ALA A 140 -41.30 -13.42 -28.90
N ILE A 141 -40.48 -12.96 -29.85
CA ILE A 141 -39.85 -11.62 -29.85
C ILE A 141 -40.92 -10.53 -29.91
N ASP A 142 -41.86 -10.65 -30.84
CA ASP A 142 -42.92 -9.66 -31.02
C ASP A 142 -43.82 -9.56 -29.77
N ASP A 143 -44.18 -10.70 -29.18
CA ASP A 143 -44.91 -10.75 -27.91
C ASP A 143 -44.10 -10.14 -26.75
N ALA A 144 -42.78 -10.37 -26.69
CA ALA A 144 -41.93 -9.84 -25.61
C ALA A 144 -41.81 -8.31 -25.68
N ARG A 145 -41.69 -7.75 -26.89
CA ARG A 145 -41.54 -6.30 -27.13
C ARG A 145 -42.70 -5.45 -26.59
N GLU A 146 -43.87 -6.04 -26.38
CA GLU A 146 -45.03 -5.30 -25.88
C GLU A 146 -44.99 -5.08 -24.35
N GLU A 147 -44.36 -5.98 -23.59
CA GLU A 147 -44.48 -6.05 -22.13
C GLU A 147 -43.17 -6.24 -21.35
N TYR A 148 -42.05 -6.53 -22.03
CA TYR A 148 -40.75 -6.88 -21.43
C TYR A 148 -39.59 -6.08 -22.05
N GLU A 149 -38.45 -6.03 -21.35
CA GLU A 149 -37.28 -5.26 -21.80
C GLU A 149 -36.53 -5.97 -22.95
N GLY A 150 -36.54 -7.29 -22.97
CA GLY A 150 -35.92 -8.13 -24.00
C GLY A 150 -36.41 -9.57 -23.97
N LEU A 151 -35.81 -10.42 -24.80
CA LEU A 151 -36.11 -11.86 -24.86
C LEU A 151 -34.85 -12.70 -24.61
N ARG A 152 -34.89 -13.60 -23.62
CA ARG A 152 -33.87 -14.63 -23.42
C ARG A 152 -34.41 -16.00 -23.78
N ILE A 153 -33.69 -16.72 -24.64
CA ILE A 153 -34.06 -18.07 -25.05
C ILE A 153 -32.95 -19.01 -24.65
N THR A 154 -33.31 -20.16 -24.08
CA THR A 154 -32.36 -21.27 -23.98
C THR A 154 -33.02 -22.56 -24.42
N GLY A 155 -32.27 -23.40 -25.13
CA GLY A 155 -32.78 -24.65 -25.69
C GLY A 155 -31.80 -25.79 -25.58
N GLU A 156 -32.28 -26.94 -25.10
CA GLU A 156 -31.55 -28.19 -25.09
C GLU A 156 -31.56 -28.79 -26.50
N MET A 157 -30.38 -28.97 -27.09
CA MET A 157 -30.28 -29.30 -28.52
C MET A 157 -30.32 -30.81 -28.80
N THR A 158 -30.45 -31.67 -27.78
CA THR A 158 -30.37 -33.14 -27.90
C THR A 158 -31.41 -33.77 -28.84
N TRP A 159 -32.48 -33.06 -29.16
CA TRP A 159 -33.51 -33.49 -30.10
C TRP A 159 -32.95 -33.75 -31.51
N ILE A 160 -31.82 -33.13 -31.86
CA ILE A 160 -31.10 -33.34 -33.14
C ILE A 160 -30.61 -34.78 -33.30
N LEU A 161 -30.43 -35.54 -32.21
CA LEU A 161 -30.01 -36.94 -32.24
C LEU A 161 -31.14 -37.91 -32.69
N GLY A 162 -32.35 -37.41 -32.92
CA GLY A 162 -33.49 -38.17 -33.44
C GLY A 162 -33.39 -38.53 -34.93
N ASP A 163 -34.46 -39.11 -35.49
CA ASP A 163 -34.45 -39.71 -36.84
C ASP A 163 -34.49 -38.71 -38.04
N ASP A 164 -34.60 -37.38 -37.84
CA ASP A 164 -35.08 -36.48 -38.92
C ASP A 164 -34.24 -35.25 -39.37
N PRO A 165 -33.39 -34.54 -38.59
CA PRO A 165 -32.64 -33.43 -39.18
C PRO A 165 -31.28 -33.86 -39.74
N GLU A 166 -31.04 -33.57 -41.02
CA GLU A 166 -29.69 -33.57 -41.60
C GLU A 166 -28.88 -32.39 -41.01
N LEU A 167 -27.57 -32.58 -40.81
CA LEU A 167 -26.67 -31.56 -40.24
C LEU A 167 -26.73 -30.22 -41.00
N GLU A 168 -26.99 -30.25 -42.30
CA GLU A 168 -27.18 -29.04 -43.13
C GLU A 168 -28.38 -28.21 -42.68
N THR A 169 -29.46 -28.85 -42.25
CA THR A 169 -30.68 -28.18 -41.75
C THR A 169 -30.44 -27.49 -40.41
N LEU A 170 -29.61 -28.08 -39.55
CA LEU A 170 -29.20 -27.45 -38.29
C LEU A 170 -28.37 -26.18 -38.55
N ILE A 171 -27.39 -26.27 -39.44
CA ILE A 171 -26.54 -25.13 -39.79
C ILE A 171 -27.39 -24.00 -40.42
N GLU A 172 -28.38 -24.35 -41.24
CA GLU A 172 -29.32 -23.36 -41.80
C GLU A 172 -30.18 -22.68 -40.72
N TYR A 173 -30.63 -23.42 -39.70
CA TYR A 173 -31.35 -22.85 -38.56
C TYR A 173 -30.47 -21.90 -37.74
N GLU A 174 -29.27 -22.36 -37.38
CA GLU A 174 -28.25 -21.59 -36.65
C GLU A 174 -27.92 -20.27 -37.35
N ALA A 175 -27.77 -20.32 -38.68
CA ALA A 175 -27.54 -19.15 -39.50
C ALA A 175 -28.69 -18.13 -39.43
N LYS A 176 -29.93 -18.59 -39.62
CA LYS A 176 -31.11 -17.73 -39.55
C LYS A 176 -31.31 -17.15 -38.15
N LEU A 177 -30.88 -17.87 -37.12
CA LEU A 177 -30.94 -17.37 -35.73
C LEU A 177 -29.91 -16.26 -35.49
N ASN A 178 -28.68 -16.43 -35.99
CA ASN A 178 -27.62 -15.39 -35.93
C ASN A 178 -28.03 -14.09 -36.64
N ASP A 179 -28.85 -14.19 -37.70
CA ASP A 179 -29.39 -13.03 -38.42
C ASP A 179 -30.59 -12.38 -37.70
N LEU A 180 -31.39 -13.16 -36.97
CA LEU A 180 -32.62 -12.67 -36.34
C LEU A 180 -32.36 -11.91 -35.04
N LEU A 181 -31.46 -12.41 -34.20
CA LEU A 181 -31.29 -11.93 -32.82
C LEU A 181 -30.79 -10.47 -32.71
N PRO A 182 -29.80 -10.01 -33.52
CA PRO A 182 -29.27 -8.65 -33.41
C PRO A 182 -30.33 -7.55 -33.61
N ASP A 183 -31.33 -7.78 -34.47
CA ASP A 183 -32.39 -6.80 -34.75
C ASP A 183 -33.53 -6.82 -33.69
N SER A 184 -33.43 -7.65 -32.65
CA SER A 184 -34.59 -8.06 -31.83
C SER A 184 -34.52 -7.80 -30.32
N ASN A 185 -33.41 -7.26 -29.81
CA ASN A 185 -33.11 -7.20 -28.36
C ASN A 185 -33.26 -8.58 -27.67
N GLY A 186 -32.81 -9.64 -28.36
CA GLY A 186 -32.94 -11.02 -27.92
C GLY A 186 -31.59 -11.72 -27.84
N ILE A 187 -31.40 -12.56 -26.81
CA ILE A 187 -30.19 -13.37 -26.59
C ILE A 187 -30.56 -14.85 -26.47
N ALA A 188 -29.80 -15.73 -27.14
CA ALA A 188 -30.05 -17.16 -27.16
C ALA A 188 -28.86 -17.96 -26.63
N LEU A 189 -29.15 -19.00 -25.84
CA LEU A 189 -28.19 -19.97 -25.33
C LEU A 189 -28.59 -21.38 -25.77
N CYS A 190 -27.92 -21.90 -26.80
CA CYS A 190 -28.09 -23.27 -27.28
C CYS A 190 -27.22 -24.23 -26.45
N GLN A 191 -27.82 -25.28 -25.90
CA GLN A 191 -27.17 -26.17 -24.96
C GLN A 191 -26.84 -27.52 -25.62
N TYR A 192 -25.56 -27.88 -25.66
CA TYR A 192 -25.02 -29.05 -26.34
C TYR A 192 -24.29 -30.00 -25.39
N ASN A 193 -24.82 -31.22 -25.24
CA ASN A 193 -24.20 -32.27 -24.43
C ASN A 193 -23.07 -32.98 -25.19
N ARG A 194 -21.81 -32.63 -24.87
CA ARG A 194 -20.59 -33.18 -25.49
C ARG A 194 -20.52 -34.70 -25.45
N ASN A 195 -21.06 -35.34 -24.41
CA ASN A 195 -21.03 -36.80 -24.24
C ASN A 195 -22.08 -37.52 -25.10
N ARG A 196 -23.15 -36.83 -25.51
CA ARG A 196 -24.20 -37.39 -26.36
C ARG A 196 -23.98 -37.14 -27.85
N PHE A 197 -23.40 -36.00 -28.21
CA PHE A 197 -23.15 -35.64 -29.61
C PHE A 197 -21.87 -36.27 -30.18
N PRO A 198 -21.88 -36.73 -31.45
CA PRO A 198 -20.64 -37.06 -32.16
C PRO A 198 -19.71 -35.85 -32.26
N ALA A 199 -18.40 -36.09 -32.21
CA ALA A 199 -17.39 -35.02 -32.26
C ALA A 199 -17.48 -34.16 -33.54
N GLU A 200 -17.98 -34.72 -34.64
CA GLU A 200 -18.21 -33.98 -35.89
C GLU A 200 -19.29 -32.90 -35.71
N VAL A 201 -20.37 -33.20 -34.98
CA VAL A 201 -21.45 -32.25 -34.69
C VAL A 201 -20.96 -31.13 -33.76
N ILE A 202 -20.25 -31.47 -32.69
CA ILE A 202 -19.69 -30.47 -31.77
C ILE A 202 -18.69 -29.55 -32.48
N ARG A 203 -17.87 -30.09 -33.40
CA ARG A 203 -16.97 -29.26 -34.21
C ARG A 203 -17.74 -28.24 -35.04
N ASP A 204 -18.87 -28.63 -35.62
CA ASP A 204 -19.63 -27.76 -36.51
C ASP A 204 -20.41 -26.71 -35.69
N VAL A 205 -20.92 -27.07 -34.51
CA VAL A 205 -21.46 -26.13 -33.50
C VAL A 205 -20.40 -25.07 -33.13
N ILE A 206 -19.16 -25.49 -32.86
CA ILE A 206 -18.03 -24.56 -32.62
C ILE A 206 -17.73 -23.68 -33.83
N LYS A 207 -18.15 -24.03 -35.05
CA LYS A 207 -17.95 -23.16 -36.20
C LYS A 207 -19.13 -22.22 -36.46
N THR A 208 -20.32 -22.50 -35.94
CA THR A 208 -21.53 -21.71 -36.20
C THR A 208 -21.90 -20.71 -35.10
N HIS A 209 -21.31 -20.84 -33.91
CA HIS A 209 -21.59 -19.93 -32.80
C HIS A 209 -20.48 -18.88 -32.64
N PRO A 210 -20.81 -17.59 -32.57
CA PRO A 210 -19.83 -16.52 -32.33
C PRO A 210 -19.22 -16.58 -30.92
N HIS A 211 -19.98 -17.08 -29.95
CA HIS A 211 -19.54 -17.23 -28.56
C HIS A 211 -19.81 -18.64 -28.04
N LEU A 212 -18.90 -19.14 -27.20
CA LEU A 212 -19.04 -20.43 -26.53
C LEU A 212 -18.98 -20.25 -25.03
N VAL A 213 -19.80 -21.00 -24.30
CA VAL A 213 -19.66 -21.16 -22.85
C VAL A 213 -19.18 -22.58 -22.58
N TYR A 214 -18.02 -22.70 -21.94
CA TYR A 214 -17.41 -23.97 -21.55
C TYR A 214 -16.78 -23.81 -20.17
N GLU A 215 -17.07 -24.72 -19.24
CA GLU A 215 -16.63 -24.62 -17.84
C GLU A 215 -16.95 -23.24 -17.23
N ASN A 216 -18.19 -22.76 -17.38
CA ASN A 216 -18.66 -21.43 -16.93
C ASN A 216 -17.85 -20.24 -17.47
N THR A 217 -17.00 -20.45 -18.47
CA THR A 217 -16.18 -19.40 -19.08
C THR A 217 -16.78 -19.02 -20.42
N VAL A 218 -17.14 -17.75 -20.58
CA VAL A 218 -17.56 -17.21 -21.87
C VAL A 218 -16.31 -16.98 -22.72
N CYS A 219 -16.21 -17.72 -23.81
CA CYS A 219 -15.09 -17.72 -24.73
C CYS A 219 -15.49 -17.01 -26.01
N GLN A 220 -14.68 -16.04 -26.44
CA GLN A 220 -14.71 -15.56 -27.82
C GLN A 220 -14.29 -16.69 -28.77
N ASN A 221 -15.13 -16.99 -29.77
CA ASN A 221 -14.91 -18.15 -30.60
C ASN A 221 -14.16 -17.82 -31.90
N PHE A 222 -12.83 -17.92 -31.85
CA PHE A 222 -11.96 -17.73 -33.01
C PHE A 222 -12.17 -18.75 -34.15
N TYR A 223 -12.91 -19.84 -33.89
CA TYR A 223 -13.24 -20.83 -34.91
C TYR A 223 -14.55 -20.54 -35.64
N TYR A 224 -15.30 -19.52 -35.20
CA TYR A 224 -16.53 -19.09 -35.84
C TYR A 224 -16.29 -18.78 -37.31
N THR A 225 -17.21 -19.27 -38.14
CA THR A 225 -17.24 -19.05 -39.58
C THR A 225 -18.62 -18.49 -39.89
N PRO A 226 -18.73 -17.28 -40.46
CA PRO A 226 -20.03 -16.74 -40.83
C PRO A 226 -20.79 -17.70 -41.76
N PRO A 227 -22.10 -17.90 -41.55
CA PRO A 227 -22.91 -18.81 -42.36
C PRO A 227 -22.85 -18.56 -43.88
N GLU A 228 -22.68 -17.30 -44.29
CA GLU A 228 -22.52 -16.92 -45.70
C GLU A 228 -21.26 -17.56 -46.34
N GLU A 229 -20.20 -17.77 -45.56
CA GLU A 229 -18.94 -18.41 -45.96
C GLU A 229 -19.05 -19.94 -45.95
N PHE A 230 -20.08 -20.51 -45.33
CA PHE A 230 -20.25 -21.97 -45.26
C PHE A 230 -20.73 -22.61 -46.58
N PHE A 231 -21.49 -21.85 -47.39
CA PHE A 231 -22.15 -22.38 -48.59
C PHE A 231 -21.77 -21.66 -49.90
N GLY A 232 -20.82 -20.72 -49.85
CA GLY A 232 -20.38 -19.90 -50.98
C GLY A 232 -19.28 -20.54 -51.86
N PRO A 233 -19.18 -20.18 -53.15
CA PRO A 233 -18.13 -20.70 -54.06
C PRO A 233 -16.71 -20.21 -53.72
N GLU A 234 -16.58 -19.14 -52.93
CA GLU A 234 -15.33 -18.51 -52.49
C GLU A 234 -14.90 -18.95 -51.06
N GLN A 235 -15.61 -19.92 -50.48
CA GLN A 235 -15.37 -20.43 -49.12
C GLN A 235 -13.88 -20.70 -48.79
N PRO A 236 -13.08 -21.38 -49.64
CA PRO A 236 -11.69 -21.66 -49.29
C PRO A 236 -10.79 -20.42 -49.23
N GLU A 237 -11.12 -19.36 -49.98
CA GLU A 237 -10.34 -18.11 -50.00
C GLU A 237 -10.68 -17.26 -48.78
N GLN A 238 -11.97 -17.09 -48.48
CA GLN A 238 -12.45 -16.39 -47.29
C GLN A 238 -12.02 -17.07 -45.99
N GLU A 239 -12.07 -18.41 -45.92
CA GLU A 239 -11.60 -19.18 -44.76
C GLU A 239 -10.09 -18.96 -44.54
N VAL A 240 -9.27 -18.95 -45.60
CA VAL A 240 -7.83 -18.69 -45.49
C VAL A 240 -7.54 -17.28 -45.02
N ASP A 241 -8.21 -16.27 -45.59
CA ASP A 241 -8.01 -14.87 -45.21
C ASP A 241 -8.39 -14.63 -43.75
N ARG A 242 -9.51 -15.19 -43.29
CA ARG A 242 -9.94 -15.13 -41.89
C ARG A 242 -8.95 -15.83 -40.96
N MET A 243 -8.53 -17.06 -41.29
CA MET A 243 -7.53 -17.77 -40.49
C MET A 243 -6.21 -16.99 -40.39
N MET A 244 -5.76 -16.38 -41.48
CA MET A 244 -4.55 -15.56 -41.51
C MET A 244 -4.72 -14.27 -40.68
N GLY A 245 -5.86 -13.60 -40.78
CA GLY A 245 -6.23 -12.45 -39.95
C GLY A 245 -6.20 -12.80 -38.46
N THR A 246 -6.93 -13.84 -38.06
CA THR A 246 -6.95 -14.32 -36.67
C THR A 246 -5.55 -14.69 -36.15
N LEU A 247 -4.69 -15.30 -36.97
CA LEU A 247 -3.32 -15.60 -36.58
C LEU A 247 -2.50 -14.34 -36.35
N LEU A 248 -2.64 -13.32 -37.21
CA LEU A 248 -1.96 -12.04 -37.06
C LEU A 248 -2.44 -11.30 -35.82
N ASP A 249 -3.75 -11.19 -35.63
CA ASP A 249 -4.35 -10.48 -34.49
C ASP A 249 -3.94 -11.12 -33.16
N ARG A 250 -4.00 -12.46 -33.07
CA ARG A 250 -3.53 -13.18 -31.88
C ARG A 250 -2.03 -13.04 -31.65
N THR A 251 -1.24 -12.94 -32.71
CA THR A 251 0.20 -12.72 -32.59
C THR A 251 0.48 -11.30 -32.10
N ARG A 252 -0.23 -10.29 -32.62
CA ARG A 252 -0.12 -8.89 -32.18
C ARG A 252 -0.52 -8.72 -30.73
N ALA A 253 -1.72 -9.15 -30.34
CA ALA A 253 -2.20 -9.06 -28.96
C ALA A 253 -1.27 -9.78 -27.97
N ARG A 254 -0.72 -10.94 -28.35
CA ARG A 254 0.25 -11.65 -27.51
C ARG A 254 1.59 -10.91 -27.41
N THR A 255 2.04 -10.28 -28.50
CA THR A 255 3.27 -9.50 -28.52
C THR A 255 3.11 -8.28 -27.61
N GLU A 256 2.03 -7.52 -27.78
CA GLU A 256 1.68 -6.37 -26.93
C GLU A 256 1.61 -6.73 -25.43
N LEU A 257 0.97 -7.86 -25.09
CA LEU A 257 0.94 -8.34 -23.70
C LEU A 257 2.33 -8.70 -23.16
N THR A 258 3.16 -9.33 -23.99
CA THR A 258 4.53 -9.72 -23.61
C THR A 258 5.38 -8.49 -23.40
N ASP A 259 5.32 -7.55 -24.33
CA ASP A 259 6.03 -6.28 -24.27
C ASP A 259 5.59 -5.50 -23.02
N ARG A 260 4.28 -5.38 -22.75
CA ARG A 260 3.76 -4.74 -21.54
C ARG A 260 4.29 -5.38 -20.26
N GLN A 261 4.36 -6.71 -20.22
CA GLN A 261 4.90 -7.44 -19.07
C GLN A 261 6.41 -7.20 -18.88
N GLU A 262 7.18 -7.19 -19.97
CA GLU A 262 8.62 -6.91 -19.94
C GLU A 262 8.90 -5.47 -19.47
N HIS A 263 8.14 -4.49 -19.93
CA HIS A 263 8.30 -3.09 -19.49
C HIS A 263 7.99 -2.90 -18.00
N LEU A 264 6.91 -3.51 -17.50
CA LEU A 264 6.58 -3.49 -16.07
C LEU A 264 7.66 -4.16 -15.22
N GLN A 265 8.20 -5.29 -15.68
CA GLN A 265 9.29 -5.97 -14.98
C GLN A 265 10.55 -5.09 -14.96
N ARG A 266 10.90 -4.46 -16.08
CA ARG A 266 12.09 -3.61 -16.16
C ARG A 266 11.95 -2.34 -15.32
N GLN A 267 10.76 -1.73 -15.29
CA GLN A 267 10.46 -0.63 -14.37
C GLN A 267 10.67 -1.07 -12.91
N ASN A 268 10.17 -2.24 -12.53
CA ASN A 268 10.36 -2.78 -11.18
C ASN A 268 11.86 -3.02 -10.87
N GLU A 269 12.62 -3.60 -11.79
CA GLU A 269 14.06 -3.82 -11.63
C GLU A 269 14.86 -2.51 -11.43
N ILE A 270 14.47 -1.43 -12.11
CA ILE A 270 15.11 -0.11 -11.94
C ILE A 270 14.79 0.49 -10.57
N THR A 271 13.53 0.38 -10.13
CA THR A 271 12.99 1.11 -8.98
C THR A 271 13.17 0.38 -7.65
N ALA A 272 13.24 -0.96 -7.66
CA ALA A 272 13.17 -1.80 -6.46
C ALA A 272 14.44 -1.84 -5.60
N ASP A 273 15.62 -1.47 -6.10
CA ASP A 273 16.84 -1.46 -5.28
C ASP A 273 16.93 -0.17 -4.45
N PRO A 274 16.72 -0.19 -3.13
CA PRO A 274 16.75 1.01 -2.30
C PRO A 274 18.14 1.66 -2.21
N ASN A 275 19.22 0.94 -2.53
CA ASN A 275 20.60 1.44 -2.40
C ASN A 275 21.11 2.13 -3.66
N ARG A 276 20.41 1.99 -4.79
CA ARG A 276 20.81 2.61 -6.04
C ARG A 276 20.54 4.13 -5.96
N PRO A 277 21.50 5.01 -6.31
CA PRO A 277 21.30 6.45 -6.27
C PRO A 277 20.12 6.89 -7.14
N PHE A 278 19.39 7.91 -6.70
CA PHE A 278 18.25 8.46 -7.45
C PHE A 278 18.61 8.81 -8.89
N ASP A 279 19.74 9.49 -9.11
CA ASP A 279 20.18 9.88 -10.46
C ASP A 279 20.33 8.67 -11.40
N GLU A 280 20.84 7.55 -10.90
CA GLU A 280 21.05 6.33 -11.70
C GLU A 280 19.73 5.59 -11.99
N LYS A 281 18.77 5.68 -11.05
CA LYS A 281 17.42 5.17 -11.27
C LYS A 281 16.65 6.04 -12.27
N LEU A 282 16.79 7.36 -12.15
CA LEU A 282 16.15 8.33 -13.02
C LEU A 282 16.66 8.19 -14.46
N GLU A 283 17.97 8.02 -14.65
CA GLU A 283 18.56 7.69 -15.96
C GLU A 283 17.99 6.38 -16.54
N GLY A 284 17.85 5.34 -15.71
CA GLY A 284 17.20 4.10 -16.12
C GLY A 284 15.72 4.27 -16.52
N LEU A 285 14.99 5.16 -15.86
CA LEU A 285 13.60 5.49 -16.23
C LEU A 285 13.53 6.31 -17.51
N PHE A 286 14.49 7.22 -17.75
CA PHE A 286 14.58 7.90 -19.04
C PHE A 286 14.83 6.90 -20.17
N ASP A 287 15.80 6.00 -20.03
CA ASP A 287 16.07 4.97 -21.03
C ASP A 287 14.83 4.10 -21.31
N LEU A 288 14.11 3.73 -20.25
CA LEU A 288 12.89 2.92 -20.36
C LEU A 288 11.77 3.69 -21.05
N GLY A 289 11.56 4.96 -20.71
CA GLY A 289 10.55 5.80 -21.33
C GLY A 289 10.86 6.11 -22.79
N CYS A 290 12.12 6.42 -23.13
CA CYS A 290 12.55 6.61 -24.52
C CYS A 290 12.28 5.35 -25.36
N GLN A 291 12.57 4.16 -24.82
CA GLN A 291 12.24 2.88 -25.49
C GLN A 291 10.73 2.64 -25.62
N GLN A 292 9.98 2.83 -24.53
CA GLN A 292 8.54 2.54 -24.49
C GLN A 292 7.74 3.50 -25.36
N PHE A 293 8.12 4.77 -25.37
CA PHE A 293 7.43 5.82 -26.11
C PHE A 293 8.04 6.04 -27.48
N ASP A 294 9.12 5.36 -27.87
CA ASP A 294 9.86 5.62 -29.13
C ASP A 294 10.21 7.12 -29.28
N LEU A 295 10.77 7.71 -28.22
CA LEU A 295 11.19 9.11 -28.15
C LEU A 295 12.69 9.19 -27.89
N GLU A 296 13.35 10.24 -28.36
CA GLU A 296 14.82 10.33 -28.27
C GLU A 296 15.31 10.76 -26.88
N LEU A 297 14.59 11.67 -26.22
CA LEU A 297 15.08 12.34 -25.01
C LEU A 297 14.07 12.27 -23.86
N GLY A 298 14.55 11.96 -22.66
CA GLY A 298 13.81 12.11 -21.40
C GLY A 298 14.38 13.26 -20.58
N GLY A 299 13.55 13.94 -19.82
CA GLY A 299 13.97 15.06 -18.98
C GLY A 299 13.08 15.30 -17.77
N MET A 300 13.65 16.01 -16.80
CA MET A 300 12.92 16.53 -15.65
C MET A 300 13.30 18.00 -15.46
N ALA A 301 12.30 18.85 -15.25
CA ALA A 301 12.50 20.28 -15.07
C ALA A 301 11.71 20.80 -13.89
N ARG A 302 12.25 21.83 -13.25
CA ARG A 302 11.57 22.64 -12.25
C ARG A 302 10.85 23.79 -12.93
N VAL A 303 9.64 24.08 -12.49
CA VAL A 303 8.74 25.04 -13.11
C VAL A 303 8.20 25.99 -12.05
N ASP A 304 8.21 27.27 -12.38
CA ASP A 304 7.56 28.35 -11.64
C ASP A 304 6.57 29.05 -12.59
N PRO A 305 5.27 28.68 -12.54
CA PRO A 305 4.26 29.27 -13.40
C PRO A 305 4.00 30.76 -13.09
N ASP A 306 4.21 31.20 -11.85
CA ASP A 306 3.95 32.59 -11.43
C ASP A 306 4.99 33.55 -12.03
N ASP A 307 6.25 33.11 -12.13
CA ASP A 307 7.35 33.86 -12.74
C ASP A 307 7.60 33.52 -14.21
N ASP A 308 6.78 32.65 -14.84
CA ASP A 308 6.93 32.17 -16.21
C ASP A 308 8.33 31.58 -16.46
N ARG A 309 8.79 30.69 -15.56
CA ARG A 309 10.14 30.12 -15.60
C ARG A 309 10.13 28.59 -15.58
N ILE A 310 11.06 28.02 -16.33
CA ILE A 310 11.43 26.62 -16.26
C ILE A 310 12.95 26.48 -16.20
N GLU A 311 13.44 25.60 -15.32
CA GLU A 311 14.84 25.20 -15.20
C GLU A 311 14.97 23.69 -15.45
N ILE A 312 15.78 23.30 -16.44
CA ILE A 312 16.01 21.88 -16.72
C ILE A 312 16.90 21.30 -15.62
N GLU A 313 16.37 20.41 -14.78
CA GLU A 313 17.14 19.79 -13.70
C GLU A 313 17.95 18.61 -14.20
N ARG A 314 17.38 17.80 -15.09
CA ARG A 314 17.98 16.58 -15.64
C ARG A 314 17.52 16.35 -17.08
N VAL A 315 18.40 15.77 -17.88
CA VAL A 315 18.13 15.34 -19.26
C VAL A 315 18.91 14.04 -19.52
N SER A 316 18.37 13.15 -20.34
CA SER A 316 18.97 11.84 -20.64
C SER A 316 20.14 11.92 -21.61
N ASP A 317 20.14 12.88 -22.54
CA ASP A 317 21.20 13.09 -23.53
C ASP A 317 21.32 14.58 -23.89
N ASP A 318 22.40 14.94 -24.57
CA ASP A 318 22.72 16.32 -24.94
C ASP A 318 21.75 16.85 -26.01
N HIS A 319 21.14 18.01 -25.75
CA HIS A 319 20.34 18.74 -26.73
C HIS A 319 20.59 20.24 -26.62
N ASP A 320 20.71 20.93 -27.75
CA ASP A 320 21.07 22.35 -27.83
C ASP A 320 20.11 23.29 -27.07
N TYR A 321 18.92 22.83 -26.68
CA TYR A 321 17.91 23.59 -25.93
C TYR A 321 17.50 22.96 -24.59
N LEU A 322 17.87 21.71 -24.33
CA LEU A 322 17.52 20.99 -23.09
C LEU A 322 18.80 20.57 -22.38
N GLU A 323 19.54 21.55 -21.88
CA GLU A 323 20.77 21.32 -21.10
C GLU A 323 20.48 21.45 -19.61
N GLN A 324 21.10 20.61 -18.79
CA GLN A 324 20.99 20.71 -17.34
C GLN A 324 21.41 22.11 -16.83
N GLY A 325 20.56 22.71 -15.99
CA GLY A 325 20.71 24.04 -15.39
C GLY A 325 20.32 25.19 -16.33
N ARG A 326 19.78 24.89 -17.52
CA ARG A 326 19.29 25.93 -18.44
C ARG A 326 17.92 26.44 -18.00
N GLU A 327 17.79 27.76 -17.97
CA GLU A 327 16.52 28.45 -17.72
C GLU A 327 15.90 28.93 -19.04
N LEU A 328 14.60 28.71 -19.20
CA LEU A 328 13.78 29.19 -20.32
C LEU A 328 12.48 29.82 -19.77
N PRO A 329 11.77 30.65 -20.57
CA PRO A 329 10.39 31.01 -20.25
C PRO A 329 9.49 29.77 -20.33
N LEU A 330 8.60 29.55 -19.35
CA LEU A 330 7.71 28.37 -19.34
C LEU A 330 6.82 28.35 -20.58
N SER A 331 6.22 29.50 -20.90
CA SER A 331 5.35 29.74 -22.05
C SER A 331 5.99 29.50 -23.41
N GLU A 332 7.33 29.42 -23.48
CA GLU A 332 8.08 29.10 -24.70
C GLU A 332 8.42 27.59 -24.80
N THR A 333 7.83 26.76 -23.94
CA THR A 333 8.05 25.32 -23.87
C THR A 333 6.75 24.52 -23.83
N TYR A 334 6.81 23.24 -24.22
CA TYR A 334 5.66 22.33 -24.10
C TYR A 334 5.33 21.92 -22.65
N CYS A 335 6.20 22.24 -21.69
CA CYS A 335 5.92 21.96 -20.29
C CYS A 335 4.74 22.77 -19.75
N ASP A 336 4.44 23.92 -20.36
CA ASP A 336 3.28 24.77 -20.04
C ASP A 336 1.95 24.00 -20.15
N ALA A 337 1.83 23.15 -21.17
CA ALA A 337 0.62 22.36 -21.44
C ALA A 337 0.23 21.46 -20.25
N VAL A 338 1.22 20.93 -19.52
CA VAL A 338 0.99 20.05 -18.37
C VAL A 338 0.38 20.82 -17.18
N PHE A 339 0.63 22.13 -17.08
CA PHE A 339 0.15 22.96 -15.98
C PHE A 339 -1.27 23.50 -16.20
N ASP A 340 -1.68 23.68 -17.46
CA ASP A 340 -3.02 24.17 -17.80
C ASP A 340 -4.12 23.10 -17.68
N GLU A 341 -3.80 21.82 -17.92
CA GLU A 341 -4.80 20.74 -17.99
C GLU A 341 -4.92 19.86 -16.72
N ASP A 342 -4.07 20.09 -15.70
CA ASP A 342 -4.01 19.34 -14.43
C ASP A 342 -3.79 17.81 -14.60
N GLN A 343 -3.16 17.37 -15.70
CA GLN A 343 -3.04 15.94 -16.08
C GLN A 343 -1.78 15.63 -16.93
N THR A 344 -1.60 14.35 -17.28
CA THR A 344 -0.60 13.89 -18.26
C THR A 344 -0.99 14.35 -19.67
N VAL A 345 -0.10 15.06 -20.35
CA VAL A 345 -0.34 15.64 -21.67
C VAL A 345 0.61 15.00 -22.70
N GLY A 346 0.09 14.71 -23.89
CA GLY A 346 0.88 14.24 -25.02
C GLY A 346 0.52 15.03 -26.26
N LEU A 347 1.51 15.71 -26.85
CA LEU A 347 1.39 16.57 -28.03
C LEU A 347 2.18 15.96 -29.19
N SER A 348 1.53 15.78 -30.33
CA SER A 348 2.13 15.34 -31.60
C SER A 348 1.86 16.39 -32.67
N LEU A 349 2.69 17.45 -32.68
CA LEU A 349 2.45 18.67 -33.46
C LEU A 349 2.40 18.43 -34.98
N ALA A 350 3.07 17.38 -35.46
CA ALA A 350 3.03 16.98 -36.88
C ALA A 350 1.65 16.46 -37.33
N LEU A 351 0.83 15.95 -36.40
CA LEU A 351 -0.44 15.28 -36.67
C LEU A 351 -1.64 16.07 -36.17
N GLU A 352 -1.52 16.65 -34.97
CA GLU A 352 -2.63 17.26 -34.24
C GLU A 352 -2.91 18.69 -34.71
N GLY A 353 -2.00 19.29 -35.48
CA GLY A 353 -2.19 20.63 -36.03
C GLY A 353 -2.32 21.70 -34.94
N ASP A 354 -1.66 21.47 -33.81
CA ASP A 354 -1.73 22.33 -32.63
C ASP A 354 -1.03 23.66 -32.94
N GLU A 355 -1.82 24.64 -33.37
CA GLU A 355 -1.34 25.99 -33.71
C GLU A 355 -0.85 26.75 -32.46
N GLU A 356 -1.28 26.32 -31.26
CA GLU A 356 -0.97 26.97 -29.98
C GLU A 356 0.54 26.93 -29.66
N TYR A 357 1.18 25.79 -29.87
CA TYR A 357 2.59 25.60 -29.54
C TYR A 357 3.53 25.68 -30.76
N ALA A 358 2.99 25.91 -31.95
CA ALA A 358 3.76 25.97 -33.19
C ALA A 358 4.69 27.19 -33.28
N ASP A 359 4.38 28.27 -32.56
CA ASP A 359 5.18 29.52 -32.55
C ASP A 359 6.15 29.60 -31.36
N THR A 360 6.27 28.55 -30.54
CA THR A 360 7.16 28.54 -29.35
C THR A 360 8.63 28.39 -29.72
N GLU A 361 9.53 28.97 -28.91
CA GLU A 361 10.99 28.88 -29.12
C GLU A 361 11.46 27.41 -29.19
N ILE A 362 10.90 26.51 -28.36
CA ILE A 362 11.26 25.10 -28.37
C ILE A 362 10.86 24.37 -29.66
N HIS A 363 9.82 24.85 -30.37
CA HIS A 363 9.38 24.31 -31.65
C HIS A 363 10.19 24.87 -32.83
N GLU A 364 10.33 26.20 -32.89
CA GLU A 364 10.96 26.88 -34.03
C GLU A 364 12.47 26.71 -34.03
N ASP A 365 13.11 27.02 -32.89
CA ASP A 365 14.56 27.01 -32.76
C ASP A 365 15.06 25.71 -32.11
N GLY A 366 14.31 25.17 -31.14
CA GLY A 366 14.63 23.90 -30.48
C GLY A 366 14.36 22.66 -31.34
N GLY A 367 13.51 22.79 -32.37
CA GLY A 367 13.25 21.72 -33.34
C GLY A 367 12.49 20.50 -32.79
N LEU A 368 11.92 20.58 -31.59
CA LEU A 368 11.14 19.49 -31.00
C LEU A 368 9.76 19.41 -31.68
N ARG A 369 9.29 18.19 -31.98
CA ARG A 369 8.04 17.95 -32.73
C ARG A 369 7.03 17.10 -31.98
N SER A 370 7.49 16.32 -31.01
CA SER A 370 6.65 15.52 -30.13
C SER A 370 7.03 15.73 -28.67
N TYR A 371 6.03 15.72 -27.79
CA TYR A 371 6.17 15.90 -26.35
C TYR A 371 5.19 15.01 -25.60
N LEU A 372 5.67 14.31 -24.57
CA LEU A 372 4.84 13.55 -23.65
C LEU A 372 5.30 13.89 -22.22
N GLY A 373 4.45 14.55 -21.45
CA GLY A 373 4.80 15.11 -20.15
C GLY A 373 3.78 14.82 -19.07
N THR A 374 4.26 14.72 -17.82
CA THR A 374 3.44 14.64 -16.63
C THR A 374 3.99 15.56 -15.55
N ARG A 375 3.08 16.01 -14.69
CA ARG A 375 3.41 16.80 -13.51
C ARG A 375 3.97 15.91 -12.41
N ILE A 376 4.87 16.47 -11.61
CA ILE A 376 5.29 15.93 -10.32
C ILE A 376 4.97 16.99 -9.25
N GLU A 377 4.35 16.55 -8.16
CA GLU A 377 4.04 17.39 -6.99
C GLU A 377 4.94 16.97 -5.83
N VAL A 378 5.76 17.87 -5.28
CA VAL A 378 6.62 17.54 -4.14
C VAL A 378 6.28 18.48 -2.99
N ASP A 379 5.94 17.93 -1.83
CA ASP A 379 5.48 18.67 -0.64
C ASP A 379 4.22 19.54 -0.85
N GLY A 380 3.41 19.19 -1.84
CA GLY A 380 2.22 19.95 -2.25
C GLY A 380 2.53 21.20 -3.07
N ASP A 381 3.82 21.48 -3.32
CA ASP A 381 4.24 22.44 -4.33
C ASP A 381 4.33 21.73 -5.68
N ARG A 382 3.66 22.36 -6.64
CA ARG A 382 3.48 21.84 -7.98
C ARG A 382 4.58 22.38 -8.89
N ASP A 383 5.82 22.00 -8.62
CA ASP A 383 6.98 22.71 -9.15
C ASP A 383 7.81 21.92 -10.16
N ARG A 384 7.37 20.73 -10.62
CA ARG A 384 8.18 19.91 -11.54
C ARG A 384 7.37 19.27 -12.67
N THR A 385 8.04 19.07 -13.80
CA THR A 385 7.59 18.27 -14.94
C THR A 385 8.59 17.17 -15.25
N PHE A 386 8.06 15.98 -15.54
CA PHE A 386 8.81 14.83 -16.06
C PHE A 386 8.28 14.51 -17.45
N PHE A 387 9.17 14.50 -18.45
CA PHE A 387 8.75 14.54 -19.84
C PHE A 387 9.70 13.78 -20.77
N PHE A 388 9.19 13.50 -21.95
CA PHE A 388 9.90 12.89 -23.06
C PHE A 388 9.61 13.68 -24.34
N VAL A 389 10.61 13.81 -25.20
CA VAL A 389 10.54 14.60 -26.43
C VAL A 389 11.29 13.94 -27.57
N ASP A 390 10.90 14.31 -28.77
CA ASP A 390 11.53 13.86 -30.01
C ASP A 390 11.57 15.01 -31.05
N PRO A 391 12.75 15.29 -31.64
CA PRO A 391 12.91 16.27 -32.72
C PRO A 391 12.40 15.81 -34.09
N GLU A 392 12.35 14.51 -34.37
CA GLU A 392 11.90 14.00 -35.67
C GLU A 392 10.36 14.01 -35.77
N GLY A 393 9.70 13.75 -34.64
CA GLY A 393 8.25 13.74 -34.52
C GLY A 393 7.65 12.41 -34.97
N ARG A 394 6.43 12.15 -34.51
CA ARG A 394 5.77 10.85 -34.66
C ARG A 394 4.72 10.84 -35.77
N GLU A 395 4.50 9.66 -36.35
CA GLU A 395 3.44 9.41 -37.36
C GLU A 395 2.09 9.02 -36.73
N GLU A 396 2.08 8.64 -35.44
CA GLU A 396 0.89 8.26 -34.67
C GLU A 396 0.78 9.04 -33.35
N PRO A 397 -0.44 9.40 -32.88
CA PRO A 397 -0.64 10.07 -31.61
C PRO A 397 -0.37 9.14 -30.43
N PHE A 398 -0.05 9.71 -29.26
CA PHE A 398 0.17 8.93 -28.04
C PHE A 398 -1.11 8.21 -27.58
N THR A 399 -0.97 6.92 -27.33
CA THR A 399 -2.01 6.04 -26.81
C THR A 399 -2.35 6.31 -25.34
N ALA A 400 -3.52 5.87 -24.90
CA ALA A 400 -3.91 5.96 -23.49
C ALA A 400 -2.98 5.13 -22.56
N ASP A 401 -2.44 4.02 -23.07
CA ASP A 401 -1.49 3.19 -22.34
C ASP A 401 -0.15 3.90 -22.14
N GLU A 402 0.39 4.57 -23.16
CA GLU A 402 1.63 5.36 -23.02
C GLU A 402 1.47 6.49 -21.99
N ARG A 403 0.35 7.23 -22.05
CA ARG A 403 0.04 8.27 -21.05
C ARG A 403 -0.07 7.70 -19.65
N THR A 404 -0.70 6.52 -19.50
CA THR A 404 -0.82 5.84 -18.21
C THR A 404 0.55 5.39 -17.69
N PHE A 405 1.41 4.84 -18.56
CA PHE A 405 2.75 4.42 -18.20
C PHE A 405 3.61 5.62 -17.73
N LEU A 406 3.56 6.76 -18.45
CA LEU A 406 4.26 7.97 -18.02
C LEU A 406 3.79 8.44 -16.64
N ARG A 407 2.48 8.44 -16.39
CA ARG A 407 1.92 8.84 -15.09
C ARG A 407 2.44 7.97 -13.95
N LEU A 408 2.52 6.66 -14.15
CA LEU A 408 3.06 5.73 -13.15
C LEU A 408 4.55 5.95 -12.89
N MET A 409 5.34 6.28 -13.93
CA MET A 409 6.73 6.68 -13.75
C MET A 409 6.84 8.00 -12.97
N GLY A 410 6.03 9.00 -13.32
CA GLY A 410 5.96 10.29 -12.61
C GLY A 410 5.66 10.11 -11.12
N GLN A 411 4.65 9.30 -10.77
CA GLN A 411 4.32 8.98 -9.38
C GLN A 411 5.47 8.31 -8.61
N TRP A 412 6.26 7.47 -9.28
CA TRP A 412 7.43 6.89 -8.64
C TRP A 412 8.52 7.94 -8.38
N VAL A 413 8.79 8.81 -9.36
CA VAL A 413 9.79 9.89 -9.22
C VAL A 413 9.37 10.83 -8.08
N GLU A 414 8.08 11.18 -8.02
CA GLU A 414 7.45 11.95 -6.94
C GLU A 414 7.75 11.34 -5.56
N TYR A 415 7.37 10.07 -5.36
CA TYR A 415 7.58 9.36 -4.12
C TYR A 415 9.05 9.31 -3.69
N GLU A 416 9.96 9.09 -4.65
CA GLU A 416 11.40 9.00 -4.37
C GLU A 416 11.99 10.36 -3.98
N LEU A 417 11.55 11.46 -4.61
CA LEU A 417 11.96 12.83 -4.24
C LEU A 417 11.49 13.20 -2.84
N GLU A 418 10.22 12.94 -2.50
CA GLU A 418 9.69 13.16 -1.15
C GLU A 418 10.42 12.33 -0.09
N ARG A 419 10.84 11.11 -0.44
CA ARG A 419 11.61 10.24 0.44
C ARG A 419 12.97 10.86 0.77
N GLN A 420 13.70 11.34 -0.24
CA GLN A 420 15.01 11.96 -0.05
C GLN A 420 14.94 13.24 0.79
N GLN A 421 13.94 14.10 0.55
CA GLN A 421 13.79 15.32 1.34
C GLN A 421 13.51 15.03 2.80
N ARG A 422 12.62 14.08 3.10
CA ARG A 422 12.36 13.65 4.48
C ARG A 422 13.60 13.08 5.17
N GLU A 423 14.43 12.33 4.43
CA GLU A 423 15.69 11.81 4.94
C GLU A 423 16.69 12.94 5.27
N GLU A 424 16.86 13.91 4.37
CA GLU A 424 17.71 15.08 4.61
C GLU A 424 17.19 15.94 5.78
N GLU A 425 15.88 16.17 5.89
CA GLU A 425 15.29 16.90 7.01
C GLU A 425 15.49 16.20 8.35
N LEU A 426 15.42 14.86 8.35
CA LEU A 426 15.68 14.04 9.52
C LEU A 426 17.15 14.15 9.94
N GLU A 427 18.09 13.97 9.00
CA GLU A 427 19.53 14.13 9.26
C GLU A 427 19.86 15.53 9.80
N GLN A 428 19.29 16.58 9.20
CA GLN A 428 19.47 17.95 9.69
C GLN A 428 18.86 18.18 11.07
N SER A 429 17.78 17.46 11.42
CA SER A 429 17.15 17.55 12.74
C SER A 429 17.99 16.83 13.79
N ILE A 430 18.56 15.67 13.45
CA ILE A 430 19.51 14.93 14.30
C ILE A 430 20.74 15.81 14.59
N ASP A 431 21.40 16.35 13.56
CA ASP A 431 22.56 17.24 13.74
C ASP A 431 22.24 18.48 14.59
N ARG A 432 21.03 19.04 14.43
CA ARG A 432 20.57 20.16 15.27
C ARG A 432 20.37 19.75 16.73
N LEU A 433 19.81 18.57 16.98
CA LEU A 433 19.61 18.04 18.33
C LEU A 433 20.94 17.75 19.01
N GLU A 434 21.87 17.08 18.33
CA GLU A 434 23.21 16.80 18.83
C GLU A 434 23.96 18.08 19.20
N LYS A 435 23.99 19.08 18.30
CA LYS A 435 24.60 20.39 18.57
C LYS A 435 23.92 21.13 19.72
N SER A 436 22.61 20.98 19.88
CA SER A 436 21.88 21.57 21.00
C SER A 436 22.24 20.89 22.32
N ASN A 437 22.39 19.57 22.31
CA ASN A 437 22.79 18.80 23.49
C ASN A 437 24.21 19.19 23.93
N GLU A 438 25.19 19.21 23.01
CA GLU A 438 26.56 19.66 23.30
C GLU A 438 26.62 21.07 23.90
N ARG A 439 25.77 22.00 23.42
CA ARG A 439 25.69 23.37 23.95
C ARG A 439 25.12 23.40 25.36
N LEU A 440 24.11 22.58 25.64
CA LEU A 440 23.50 22.49 26.97
C LEU A 440 24.51 21.95 27.98
N GLU A 441 25.29 20.93 27.61
CA GLU A 441 26.37 20.38 28.43
C GLU A 441 27.47 21.41 28.72
N GLN A 442 27.94 22.12 27.69
CA GLN A 442 28.95 23.17 27.87
C GLN A 442 28.45 24.29 28.80
N PHE A 443 27.18 24.66 28.68
CA PHE A 443 26.55 25.63 29.56
C PHE A 443 26.48 25.13 31.01
N ALA A 444 26.02 23.90 31.22
CA ALA A 444 25.96 23.29 32.55
C ALA A 444 27.35 23.22 33.20
N TYR A 445 28.38 22.86 32.44
CA TYR A 445 29.75 22.80 32.94
C TYR A 445 30.31 24.17 33.35
N ALA A 446 30.18 25.16 32.45
CA ALA A 446 30.68 26.51 32.71
C ALA A 446 29.95 27.17 33.89
N ALA A 447 28.62 27.04 33.95
CA ALA A 447 27.82 27.59 35.03
C ALA A 447 28.19 26.99 36.39
N SER A 448 28.35 25.67 36.46
CA SER A 448 28.70 24.99 37.71
C SER A 448 30.11 25.34 38.20
N HIS A 449 31.10 25.42 37.31
CA HIS A 449 32.44 25.89 37.67
C HIS A 449 32.40 27.32 38.25
N ASP A 450 31.67 28.22 37.60
CA ASP A 450 31.56 29.62 38.02
C ASP A 450 30.77 29.80 39.33
N LEU A 451 29.91 28.84 39.69
CA LEU A 451 29.18 28.82 40.96
C LEU A 451 29.97 28.16 42.11
N GLN A 452 30.81 27.16 41.82
CA GLN A 452 31.61 26.46 42.84
C GLN A 452 32.66 27.37 43.50
N GLU A 453 33.36 28.19 42.72
CA GLU A 453 34.42 29.06 43.24
C GLU A 453 33.93 30.09 44.28
N PRO A 454 32.82 30.84 44.07
CA PRO A 454 32.28 31.72 45.09
C PRO A 454 31.73 30.97 46.31
N LEU A 455 31.13 29.79 46.13
CA LEU A 455 30.64 28.97 47.25
C LEU A 455 31.77 28.42 48.13
N ARG A 456 32.88 28.01 47.52
CA ARG A 456 34.10 27.58 48.22
C ARG A 456 34.65 28.70 49.11
N MET A 457 34.61 29.94 48.60
CA MET A 457 35.03 31.13 49.35
C MET A 457 34.10 31.41 50.53
N VAL A 458 32.78 31.37 50.32
CA VAL A 458 31.77 31.56 51.39
C VAL A 458 31.96 30.51 52.50
N SER A 459 32.03 29.23 52.13
CA SER A 459 32.21 28.11 53.08
C SER A 459 33.50 28.26 53.89
N SER A 460 34.61 28.65 53.25
CA SER A 460 35.89 28.85 53.94
C SER A 460 35.84 29.98 54.97
N TYR A 461 35.14 31.08 54.67
CA TYR A 461 34.98 32.18 55.62
C TYR A 461 34.05 31.83 56.78
N LEU A 462 32.98 31.06 56.52
CA LEU A 462 32.07 30.59 57.57
C LEU A 462 32.79 29.65 58.56
N ARG A 463 33.57 28.68 58.07
CA ARG A 463 34.41 27.80 58.91
C ARG A 463 35.51 28.55 59.68
N LEU A 464 36.05 29.63 59.09
CA LEU A 464 37.00 30.51 59.79
C LEU A 464 36.33 31.32 60.90
N LEU A 465 35.07 31.74 60.73
CA LEU A 465 34.29 32.41 61.76
C LEU A 465 33.97 31.44 62.90
N GLU A 466 33.57 30.21 62.56
CA GLU A 466 33.25 29.14 63.48
C GLU A 466 34.46 28.83 64.37
N SER A 467 35.58 28.43 63.77
CA SER A 467 36.79 28.06 64.51
C SER A 467 37.44 29.19 65.35
N ARG A 468 37.19 30.46 65.01
CA ARG A 468 37.88 31.60 65.63
C ARG A 468 37.04 32.31 66.70
N TYR A 469 35.72 32.28 66.57
CA TYR A 469 34.79 33.01 67.43
C TYR A 469 33.80 32.09 68.14
N GLU A 470 34.01 30.76 68.12
CA GLU A 470 33.17 29.77 68.81
C GLU A 470 32.86 30.13 70.27
N ASP A 471 33.87 30.59 71.01
CA ASP A 471 33.77 30.97 72.43
C ASP A 471 33.16 32.38 72.65
N ASP A 472 33.12 33.21 71.60
CA ASP A 472 32.64 34.61 71.63
C ASP A 472 31.19 34.74 71.11
N LEU A 473 30.64 33.71 70.45
CA LEU A 473 29.27 33.64 69.96
C LEU A 473 28.32 33.19 71.07
N ASP A 474 27.13 33.80 71.13
CA ASP A 474 26.02 33.28 71.94
C ASP A 474 25.39 32.06 71.27
N ASP A 475 24.47 31.40 71.98
CA ASP A 475 23.84 30.16 71.50
C ASP A 475 23.13 30.40 70.14
N ASP A 476 22.38 31.50 70.00
CA ASP A 476 21.73 31.90 68.74
C ASP A 476 22.77 32.16 67.62
N GLY A 477 23.90 32.81 67.95
CA GLY A 477 24.97 33.09 67.00
C GLY A 477 25.69 31.86 66.48
N ARG A 478 25.81 30.81 67.30
CA ARG A 478 26.34 29.49 66.88
C ARG A 478 25.35 28.78 65.97
N GLU A 479 24.07 28.72 66.37
CA GLU A 479 23.01 28.10 65.59
C GLU A 479 22.87 28.73 64.18
N PHE A 480 22.90 30.07 64.09
CA PHE A 480 22.87 30.75 62.78
C PHE A 480 24.10 30.47 61.91
N LEU A 481 25.27 30.28 62.52
CA LEU A 481 26.49 29.99 61.78
C LEU A 481 26.49 28.56 61.26
N GLU A 482 26.03 27.61 62.07
CA GLU A 482 25.82 26.21 61.70
C GLU A 482 24.86 26.12 60.50
N PHE A 483 23.70 26.78 60.55
CA PHE A 483 22.77 26.85 59.41
C PHE A 483 23.40 27.45 58.13
N ALA A 484 24.30 28.42 58.27
CA ALA A 484 24.97 29.04 57.13
C ALA A 484 26.04 28.13 56.52
N VAL A 485 26.81 27.40 57.34
CA VAL A 485 27.78 26.40 56.90
C VAL A 485 27.05 25.29 56.16
N ASP A 486 25.99 24.73 56.75
CA ASP A 486 25.17 23.69 56.15
C ASP A 486 24.54 24.15 54.83
N GLY A 487 24.03 25.38 54.78
CA GLY A 487 23.50 25.96 53.55
C GLY A 487 24.53 26.06 52.42
N ALA A 488 25.79 26.39 52.76
CA ALA A 488 26.86 26.50 51.79
C ALA A 488 27.35 25.11 51.29
N ASP A 489 27.46 24.15 52.21
CA ASP A 489 27.84 22.77 51.87
C ASP A 489 26.77 22.10 51.00
N ARG A 490 25.48 22.33 51.28
CA ARG A 490 24.37 21.86 50.42
C ARG A 490 24.39 22.45 49.02
N MET A 491 24.67 23.75 48.88
CA MET A 491 24.76 24.37 47.55
C MET A 491 25.90 23.77 46.74
N ARG A 492 27.02 23.41 47.39
CA ARG A 492 28.12 22.71 46.74
C ARG A 492 27.70 21.32 46.26
N GLU A 493 27.05 20.53 47.13
CA GLU A 493 26.57 19.19 46.76
C GLU A 493 25.54 19.22 45.63
N MET A 494 24.64 20.21 45.62
CA MET A 494 23.68 20.39 44.52
C MET A 494 24.38 20.67 43.18
N ILE A 495 25.42 21.51 43.18
CA ILE A 495 26.16 21.83 41.95
C ILE A 495 27.00 20.64 41.48
N GLU A 496 27.64 19.92 42.40
CA GLU A 496 28.39 18.71 42.09
C GLU A 496 27.47 17.60 41.55
N GLY A 497 26.29 17.41 42.15
CA GLY A 497 25.29 16.47 41.66
C GLY A 497 24.75 16.84 40.28
N LEU A 498 24.48 18.12 40.01
CA LEU A 498 24.02 18.58 38.70
C LEU A 498 25.09 18.36 37.61
N LEU A 499 26.36 18.57 37.96
CA LEU A 499 27.50 18.25 37.07
C LEU A 499 27.64 16.76 36.79
N ALA A 500 27.43 15.92 37.81
CA ALA A 500 27.45 14.46 37.64
C ALA A 500 26.31 14.03 36.72
N TYR A 501 25.09 14.53 36.96
CA TYR A 501 23.89 14.27 36.16
C TYR A 501 24.09 14.64 34.68
N SER A 502 24.67 15.81 34.40
CA SER A 502 24.89 16.26 33.02
C SER A 502 26.02 15.53 32.28
N ARG A 503 26.80 14.67 32.94
CA ARG A 503 28.00 14.01 32.38
C ARG A 503 27.85 12.51 32.17
N VAL A 504 26.73 11.94 32.59
CA VAL A 504 26.49 10.49 32.53
C VAL A 504 26.68 9.95 31.12
N GLU A 505 26.18 10.63 30.09
CA GLU A 505 26.28 10.19 28.68
C GLU A 505 27.66 10.46 28.06
N THR A 506 28.24 11.64 28.25
CA THR A 506 29.41 12.12 27.48
C THR A 506 30.78 11.77 28.08
N ALA A 507 30.85 11.41 29.38
CA ALA A 507 32.11 11.10 30.07
C ALA A 507 32.19 9.67 30.60
N GLY A 508 31.17 8.83 30.36
CA GLY A 508 31.17 7.44 30.75
C GLY A 508 32.15 6.60 29.92
N GLU A 509 32.74 5.60 30.55
CA GLU A 509 33.55 4.60 29.88
C GLU A 509 32.66 3.70 28.98
N PRO A 510 33.24 3.00 27.97
CA PRO A 510 32.52 2.01 27.20
C PRO A 510 31.84 0.99 28.12
N LEU A 511 30.66 0.51 27.74
CA LEU A 511 29.98 -0.55 28.48
C LEU A 511 30.75 -1.85 28.26
N GLU A 512 31.34 -2.39 29.32
CA GLU A 512 32.11 -3.64 29.31
C GLU A 512 31.49 -4.63 30.33
N PRO A 513 31.75 -5.94 30.23
CA PRO A 513 31.26 -6.89 31.22
C PRO A 513 31.79 -6.57 32.62
N VAL A 514 30.90 -6.17 33.53
CA VAL A 514 31.19 -5.79 34.92
C VAL A 514 30.53 -6.80 35.87
N ASP A 515 31.34 -7.34 36.79
CA ASP A 515 30.85 -8.19 37.87
C ASP A 515 30.26 -7.33 38.99
N LEU A 516 28.95 -7.40 39.20
CA LEU A 516 28.27 -6.60 40.22
C LEU A 516 28.61 -7.02 41.65
N ASP A 517 29.10 -8.25 41.88
CA ASP A 517 29.58 -8.65 43.20
C ASP A 517 30.84 -7.86 43.61
N ASP A 518 31.77 -7.67 42.66
CA ASP A 518 32.99 -6.87 42.85
C ASP A 518 32.63 -5.39 43.08
N VAL A 519 31.70 -4.85 42.30
CA VAL A 519 31.21 -3.47 42.47
C VAL A 519 30.61 -3.27 43.86
N LEU A 520 29.76 -4.20 44.30
CA LEU A 520 29.13 -4.11 45.62
C LEU A 520 30.14 -4.25 46.75
N ASP A 521 31.15 -5.12 46.63
CA ASP A 521 32.22 -5.27 47.63
C ASP A 521 32.96 -3.95 47.84
N ASP A 522 33.35 -3.29 46.75
CA ASP A 522 34.07 -2.03 46.89
C ASP A 522 33.18 -0.90 47.46
N VAL A 523 31.87 -0.90 47.18
CA VAL A 523 30.92 0.06 47.78
C VAL A 523 30.76 -0.18 49.29
N LEU A 524 30.72 -1.45 49.72
CA LEU A 524 30.65 -1.80 51.14
C LEU A 524 31.91 -1.36 51.89
N ASP A 525 33.08 -1.45 51.27
CA ASP A 525 34.33 -0.93 51.81
C ASP A 525 34.29 0.60 51.96
N ASP A 526 33.78 1.32 50.95
CA ASP A 526 33.62 2.79 51.00
C ASP A 526 32.63 3.23 52.09
N LEU A 527 31.58 2.45 52.35
CA LEU A 527 30.55 2.73 53.34
C LEU A 527 30.85 2.17 54.75
N GLN A 528 32.00 1.52 54.95
CA GLN A 528 32.32 0.80 56.19
C GLN A 528 32.11 1.64 57.46
N LEU A 529 32.56 2.90 57.45
CA LEU A 529 32.40 3.79 58.61
C LEU A 529 30.92 4.06 58.91
N ARG A 530 30.10 4.34 57.90
CA ARG A 530 28.66 4.58 58.07
C ARG A 530 27.94 3.32 58.56
N ILE A 531 28.33 2.15 58.06
CA ILE A 531 27.80 0.85 58.48
C ILE A 531 28.10 0.60 59.96
N GLU A 532 29.34 0.87 60.39
CA GLU A 532 29.76 0.73 61.79
C GLU A 532 29.07 1.74 62.72
N GLU A 533 28.86 2.98 62.28
CA GLU A 533 28.21 4.04 63.06
C GLU A 533 26.69 3.83 63.21
N SER A 534 26.05 3.21 62.21
CA SER A 534 24.61 2.95 62.18
C SER A 534 24.22 1.54 62.66
N ASP A 535 25.20 0.68 63.00
CA ASP A 535 24.97 -0.75 63.27
C ASP A 535 24.19 -1.47 62.13
N ALA A 536 24.42 -1.06 60.88
CA ALA A 536 23.72 -1.58 59.72
C ALA A 536 24.08 -3.05 59.42
N THR A 537 23.08 -3.86 59.06
CA THR A 537 23.26 -5.22 58.56
C THR A 537 22.92 -5.28 57.08
N ILE A 538 23.92 -5.48 56.24
CA ILE A 538 23.76 -5.61 54.78
C ILE A 538 24.03 -7.06 54.37
N THR A 539 23.10 -7.66 53.63
CA THR A 539 23.22 -9.02 53.10
C THR A 539 23.00 -9.01 51.58
N ARG A 540 23.56 -10.00 50.88
CA ARG A 540 23.40 -10.12 49.43
C ARG A 540 23.23 -11.56 48.97
N ASP A 541 22.50 -11.74 47.88
CA ASP A 541 22.52 -12.93 47.02
C ASP A 541 23.62 -12.79 45.94
N PRO A 542 23.99 -13.87 45.22
CA PRO A 542 24.94 -13.78 44.11
C PRO A 542 24.44 -12.81 43.03
N LEU A 543 25.28 -11.85 42.63
CA LEU A 543 24.92 -10.83 41.66
C LEU A 543 25.39 -11.20 40.24
N PRO A 544 24.72 -10.70 39.20
CA PRO A 544 25.06 -11.04 37.81
C PRO A 544 26.22 -10.20 37.28
N ILE A 545 26.76 -10.65 36.14
CA ILE A 545 27.63 -9.85 35.29
C ILE A 545 26.75 -9.14 34.26
N ILE A 546 26.88 -7.82 34.15
CA ILE A 546 26.13 -7.00 33.18
C ILE A 546 27.11 -6.17 32.34
N ASP A 547 26.73 -5.80 31.11
CA ASP A 547 27.52 -4.87 30.31
C ASP A 547 27.28 -3.44 30.82
N GLY A 548 28.33 -2.78 31.29
CA GLY A 548 28.20 -1.44 31.86
C GLY A 548 29.49 -0.72 32.19
N ASP A 549 29.35 0.53 32.63
CA ASP A 549 30.44 1.32 33.20
C ASP A 549 30.52 1.07 34.70
N GLY A 550 31.58 0.39 35.14
CA GLY A 550 31.75 -0.01 36.54
C GLY A 550 31.79 1.16 37.54
N ASN A 551 32.24 2.35 37.13
CA ASN A 551 32.23 3.53 38.00
C ASN A 551 30.79 4.07 38.17
N GLN A 552 29.99 4.05 37.11
CA GLN A 552 28.60 4.49 37.16
C GLN A 552 27.73 3.49 37.93
N LEU A 553 27.92 2.18 37.70
CA LEU A 553 27.23 1.13 38.44
C LEU A 553 27.57 1.17 39.95
N ARG A 554 28.84 1.40 40.29
CA ARG A 554 29.26 1.69 41.67
C ARG A 554 28.49 2.86 42.26
N GLN A 555 28.36 3.94 41.52
CA GLN A 555 27.67 5.14 41.98
C GLN A 555 26.18 4.89 42.22
N VAL A 556 25.52 4.09 41.38
CA VAL A 556 24.13 3.63 41.60
C VAL A 556 24.03 2.82 42.89
N CYS A 557 24.85 1.78 43.06
CA CYS A 557 24.85 0.95 44.26
C CYS A 557 25.11 1.78 45.53
N GLN A 558 26.08 2.70 45.48
CA GLN A 558 26.41 3.58 46.59
C GLN A 558 25.24 4.49 46.97
N ASN A 559 24.56 5.10 45.99
CA ASN A 559 23.42 5.97 46.24
C ASN A 559 22.24 5.20 46.84
N LEU A 560 21.91 4.02 46.31
CA LEU A 560 20.82 3.20 46.84
C LEU A 560 21.11 2.72 48.26
N LEU A 561 22.32 2.23 48.54
CA LEU A 561 22.71 1.78 49.88
C LEU A 561 22.81 2.93 50.87
N ALA A 562 23.33 4.09 50.45
CA ALA A 562 23.39 5.28 51.30
C ALA A 562 22.00 5.75 51.70
N ASN A 563 21.04 5.77 50.75
CA ASN A 563 19.65 6.09 51.03
C ASN A 563 19.03 5.07 52.00
N ALA A 564 19.23 3.77 51.77
CA ALA A 564 18.70 2.72 52.64
C ALA A 564 19.24 2.80 54.09
N ILE A 565 20.50 3.22 54.28
CA ILE A 565 21.06 3.48 55.62
C ILE A 565 20.45 4.74 56.22
N GLU A 566 20.37 5.82 55.44
CA GLU A 566 19.91 7.13 55.89
C GLU A 566 18.44 7.14 56.32
N TYR A 567 17.57 6.45 55.58
CA TYR A 567 16.12 6.42 55.82
C TYR A 567 15.63 5.20 56.62
N SER A 568 16.53 4.59 57.40
CA SER A 568 16.24 3.41 58.24
C SER A 568 15.37 3.70 59.49
N GLY A 569 15.21 4.97 59.87
CA GLY A 569 14.45 5.39 61.05
C GLY A 569 15.24 5.21 62.36
N ASP A 570 14.53 4.85 63.44
CA ASP A 570 15.14 4.69 64.79
C ASP A 570 15.78 3.31 65.01
N GLU A 571 15.57 2.34 64.11
CA GLU A 571 16.06 0.97 64.23
C GLU A 571 17.33 0.77 63.38
N PRO A 572 18.24 -0.16 63.77
CA PRO A 572 19.45 -0.41 62.98
C PRO A 572 19.10 -0.84 61.54
N PRO A 573 19.72 -0.24 60.50
CA PRO A 573 19.37 -0.51 59.11
C PRO A 573 19.54 -1.99 58.76
N ARG A 574 18.54 -2.56 58.07
CA ARG A 574 18.61 -3.91 57.53
C ARG A 574 18.35 -3.84 56.04
N ILE A 575 19.37 -4.23 55.28
CA ILE A 575 19.40 -4.06 53.83
C ILE A 575 19.72 -5.41 53.20
N HIS A 576 18.96 -5.78 52.17
CA HIS A 576 19.18 -6.99 51.40
C HIS A 576 19.26 -6.66 49.91
N VAL A 577 20.34 -7.11 49.26
CA VAL A 577 20.53 -6.96 47.81
C VAL A 577 20.27 -8.32 47.15
N SER A 578 19.26 -8.39 46.29
CA SER A 578 18.92 -9.61 45.54
C SER A 578 19.08 -9.38 44.04
N ALA A 579 19.22 -10.48 43.29
CA ALA A 579 19.20 -10.46 41.84
C ALA A 579 18.39 -11.63 41.29
N GLU A 580 17.47 -11.34 40.38
CA GLU A 580 16.61 -12.33 39.72
C GLU A 580 16.68 -12.16 38.20
N ARG A 581 16.73 -13.27 37.47
CA ARG A 581 16.63 -13.25 36.02
C ARG A 581 15.17 -13.40 35.62
N SER A 582 14.66 -12.43 34.88
CA SER A 582 13.34 -12.49 34.25
C SER A 582 13.49 -13.08 32.85
N GLU A 583 12.92 -14.27 32.64
CA GLU A 583 12.87 -14.92 31.33
C GLU A 583 11.61 -14.46 30.58
N SER A 584 11.79 -14.00 29.34
CA SER A 584 10.71 -13.53 28.49
C SER A 584 10.14 -14.68 27.65
N ASP A 585 8.85 -15.01 27.77
CA ASP A 585 8.18 -16.07 26.98
C ASP A 585 7.87 -15.65 25.52
N GLU A 586 8.09 -14.38 25.16
CA GLU A 586 7.85 -13.82 23.83
C GLU A 586 9.13 -13.81 22.98
N ALA A 587 9.04 -14.29 21.72
CA ALA A 587 10.18 -14.47 20.81
C ALA A 587 10.92 -13.18 20.40
N THR A 588 10.53 -12.02 20.95
CA THR A 588 11.05 -10.68 20.64
C THR A 588 11.46 -9.88 21.87
N ALA A 589 11.31 -10.41 23.09
CA ALA A 589 11.70 -9.72 24.31
C ALA A 589 13.00 -10.32 24.85
N GLU A 590 13.98 -9.46 25.16
CA GLU A 590 15.29 -9.85 25.67
C GLU A 590 15.17 -10.34 27.13
N ASP A 591 16.08 -11.22 27.55
CA ASP A 591 16.16 -11.63 28.96
C ASP A 591 16.75 -10.48 29.79
N GLU A 592 16.21 -10.24 30.99
CA GLU A 592 16.63 -9.13 31.86
C GLU A 592 17.09 -9.64 33.23
N TRP A 593 18.09 -8.97 33.81
CA TRP A 593 18.46 -9.10 35.21
C TRP A 593 17.82 -7.99 36.02
N ILE A 594 17.05 -8.36 37.04
CA ILE A 594 16.47 -7.44 38.01
C ILE A 594 17.31 -7.50 39.29
N VAL A 595 18.00 -6.42 39.61
CA VAL A 595 18.75 -6.24 40.86
C VAL A 595 17.94 -5.36 41.79
N SER A 596 17.65 -5.84 43.00
CA SER A 596 16.80 -5.14 43.97
C SER A 596 17.54 -4.87 45.27
N VAL A 597 17.42 -3.65 45.78
CA VAL A 597 17.89 -3.22 47.10
C VAL A 597 16.68 -3.02 47.99
N HIS A 598 16.48 -3.92 48.95
CA HIS A 598 15.40 -3.88 49.92
C HIS A 598 15.89 -3.35 51.27
N ASP A 599 15.17 -2.40 51.86
CA ASP A 599 15.40 -1.88 53.20
C ASP A 599 14.14 -1.99 54.09
N GLU A 600 14.34 -2.17 55.40
CA GLU A 600 13.26 -2.16 56.41
C GLU A 600 13.04 -0.75 57.02
N GLY A 601 13.26 0.32 56.24
CA GLY A 601 13.22 1.70 56.69
C GLY A 601 11.83 2.32 56.84
N ILE A 602 11.76 3.66 56.85
CA ILE A 602 10.52 4.41 57.11
C ILE A 602 9.45 4.24 56.02
N GLY A 603 9.84 3.80 54.82
CA GLY A 603 8.98 3.66 53.65
C GLY A 603 8.50 4.99 53.04
N ILE A 604 7.99 4.91 51.81
CA ILE A 604 7.58 6.03 50.96
C ILE A 604 6.10 5.88 50.63
N ASP A 605 5.36 6.99 50.58
CA ASP A 605 3.97 6.97 50.11
C ASP A 605 3.94 6.57 48.62
N PRO A 606 3.17 5.54 48.22
CA PRO A 606 3.10 5.11 46.82
C PRO A 606 2.73 6.22 45.82
N ALA A 607 2.02 7.26 46.27
CA ALA A 607 1.67 8.41 45.42
C ALA A 607 2.86 9.33 45.13
N GLU A 608 3.96 9.20 45.87
CA GLU A 608 5.16 10.03 45.74
C GLU A 608 6.36 9.27 45.15
N THR A 609 6.22 7.96 44.90
CA THR A 609 7.27 7.09 44.38
C THR A 609 7.79 7.51 43.01
N ASP A 610 6.96 8.01 42.11
CA ASP A 610 7.45 8.50 40.81
C ASP A 610 8.28 9.79 40.95
N ARG A 611 8.00 10.61 41.97
CA ARG A 611 8.63 11.91 42.18
C ARG A 611 10.00 11.82 42.84
N ILE A 612 10.38 10.66 43.38
CA ILE A 612 11.69 10.51 44.05
C ILE A 612 12.87 10.54 43.07
N PHE A 613 12.59 10.30 41.79
CA PHE A 613 13.57 10.38 40.71
C PHE A 613 13.65 11.78 40.08
N ASP A 614 12.76 12.70 40.42
CA ASP A 614 12.81 14.10 39.95
C ASP A 614 14.02 14.85 40.55
N VAL A 615 14.71 15.64 39.70
CA VAL A 615 15.86 16.43 40.14
C VAL A 615 15.44 17.50 41.16
N PHE A 616 16.08 17.49 42.34
CA PHE A 616 15.84 18.40 43.48
C PHE A 616 14.57 18.15 44.31
N ASP A 617 13.78 17.13 44.00
CA ASP A 617 12.58 16.82 44.78
C ASP A 617 12.91 16.00 46.05
N ARG A 618 12.21 16.27 47.16
CA ARG A 618 12.40 15.57 48.45
C ARG A 618 11.08 15.40 49.18
N LEU A 619 10.88 14.22 49.77
CA LEU A 619 9.63 13.86 50.46
C LEU A 619 9.62 14.24 51.96
N HIS A 620 10.79 14.32 52.60
CA HIS A 620 10.91 14.66 54.03
C HIS A 620 11.50 16.04 54.29
N SER A 621 11.09 16.64 55.42
CA SER A 621 11.47 17.99 55.82
C SER A 621 12.90 18.04 56.38
N ARG A 622 13.53 19.20 56.24
CA ARG A 622 14.97 19.45 56.47
C ARG A 622 15.49 19.19 57.89
N GLU A 623 14.60 18.99 58.86
CA GLU A 623 14.97 18.73 60.26
C GLU A 623 15.18 17.23 60.53
N GLU A 624 14.83 16.33 59.59
CA GLU A 624 14.84 14.88 59.80
C GLU A 624 15.93 14.12 59.01
N TYR A 625 16.37 14.57 57.81
CA TYR A 625 17.37 13.87 56.98
C TYR A 625 18.20 14.81 56.06
N ASP A 626 19.41 14.39 55.68
CA ASP A 626 20.41 15.17 54.92
C ASP A 626 20.35 14.92 53.39
N GLY A 627 21.29 15.47 52.61
CA GLY A 627 21.45 15.20 51.17
C GLY A 627 21.08 16.33 50.22
N ALA A 628 21.31 16.15 48.90
CA ALA A 628 21.08 17.16 47.86
C ALA A 628 19.76 16.97 47.06
N GLY A 629 19.19 15.77 47.03
CA GLY A 629 17.99 15.44 46.22
C GLY A 629 18.30 15.18 44.74
N ILE A 630 19.51 14.72 44.43
CA ILE A 630 19.96 14.40 43.06
C ILE A 630 20.34 12.93 42.91
N GLY A 631 20.58 12.22 44.01
CA GLY A 631 21.12 10.86 44.00
C GLY A 631 20.26 9.85 43.22
N LEU A 632 18.95 9.85 43.42
CA LEU A 632 18.03 8.93 42.73
C LEU A 632 17.82 9.33 41.25
N ALA A 633 17.69 10.62 40.95
CA ALA A 633 17.67 11.13 39.58
C ALA A 633 18.93 10.74 38.79
N LEU A 634 20.10 10.77 39.45
CA LEU A 634 21.35 10.31 38.88
C LEU A 634 21.35 8.79 38.64
N CYS A 635 20.74 8.02 39.54
CA CYS A 635 20.60 6.57 39.35
C CYS A 635 19.74 6.25 38.14
N GLU A 636 18.58 6.91 38.00
CA GLU A 636 17.71 6.78 36.84
C GLU A 636 18.48 7.08 35.54
N ARG A 637 19.17 8.23 35.50
CA ARG A 637 19.94 8.61 34.30
C ARG A 637 21.06 7.62 33.95
N ILE A 638 21.74 7.07 34.96
CA ILE A 638 22.78 6.05 34.75
C ILE A 638 22.14 4.77 34.22
N VAL A 639 21.03 4.32 34.81
CA VAL A 639 20.34 3.09 34.42
C VAL A 639 19.79 3.21 32.99
N GLU A 640 19.20 4.34 32.62
CA GLU A 640 18.77 4.64 31.24
C GLU A 640 19.92 4.53 30.23
N ARG A 641 21.11 5.05 30.56
CA ARG A 641 22.30 4.93 29.71
C ARG A 641 22.73 3.48 29.46
N HIS A 642 22.38 2.58 30.36
CA HIS A 642 22.67 1.15 30.28
C HIS A 642 21.48 0.35 29.71
N ASP A 643 20.57 1.03 28.99
CA ASP A 643 19.34 0.44 28.42
C ASP A 643 18.46 -0.25 29.47
N GLY A 644 18.55 0.21 30.73
CA GLY A 644 17.84 -0.33 31.86
C GLY A 644 16.64 0.51 32.29
N ARG A 645 15.92 -0.01 33.28
CA ARG A 645 14.84 0.73 33.99
C ARG A 645 15.04 0.65 35.50
N ILE A 646 14.71 1.71 36.21
CA ILE A 646 14.69 1.75 37.68
C ILE A 646 13.27 2.06 38.16
N TRP A 647 12.86 1.44 39.26
CA TRP A 647 11.60 1.75 39.93
C TRP A 647 11.73 1.46 41.43
N ALA A 648 10.74 1.92 42.20
CA ALA A 648 10.68 1.65 43.63
C ALA A 648 9.29 1.11 44.01
N ASP A 649 9.27 0.16 44.93
CA ASP A 649 8.07 -0.38 45.56
C ASP A 649 8.20 -0.15 47.07
N SER A 650 7.30 0.62 47.67
CA SER A 650 7.41 1.00 49.07
C SER A 650 6.05 1.28 49.70
N GLU A 651 5.93 0.99 51.00
CA GLU A 651 4.78 1.34 51.82
C GLU A 651 5.25 1.99 53.13
N PRO A 652 4.57 3.05 53.62
CA PRO A 652 4.96 3.72 54.86
C PRO A 652 5.02 2.77 56.06
N GLY A 653 6.19 2.66 56.68
CA GLY A 653 6.46 1.81 57.84
C GLY A 653 6.75 0.34 57.54
N GLU A 654 6.78 -0.07 56.26
CA GLU A 654 7.16 -1.43 55.84
C GLU A 654 8.47 -1.48 55.05
N GLY A 655 9.14 -0.33 54.88
CA GLY A 655 10.40 -0.21 54.15
C GLY A 655 10.24 0.08 52.66
N SER A 656 11.34 -0.02 51.92
CA SER A 656 11.37 0.26 50.47
C SER A 656 12.17 -0.78 49.70
N THR A 657 11.80 -1.00 48.44
CA THR A 657 12.54 -1.86 47.51
C THR A 657 12.81 -1.08 46.24
N PHE A 658 14.07 -0.74 46.00
CA PHE A 658 14.50 -0.13 44.75
C PHE A 658 14.99 -1.21 43.80
N SER A 659 14.39 -1.31 42.62
CA SER A 659 14.70 -2.36 41.65
C SER A 659 15.21 -1.75 40.35
N ILE A 660 16.24 -2.39 39.78
CA ILE A 660 16.87 -1.99 38.53
C ILE A 660 16.85 -3.19 37.58
N ALA A 661 16.35 -3.03 36.37
CA ALA A 661 16.47 -4.03 35.32
C ALA A 661 17.55 -3.64 34.32
N PHE A 662 18.41 -4.58 33.97
CA PHE A 662 19.40 -4.48 32.89
C PHE A 662 19.22 -5.61 31.88
N PRO A 663 19.48 -5.39 30.59
CA PRO A 663 19.54 -6.47 29.61
C PRO A 663 20.64 -7.48 29.96
N CYS A 664 20.39 -8.77 29.72
CA CYS A 664 21.40 -9.80 29.91
C CYS A 664 22.56 -9.64 28.92
N ALA A 665 23.80 -9.76 29.38
CA ALA A 665 24.98 -9.73 28.52
C ALA A 665 24.94 -10.89 27.51
N GLY A 666 24.54 -10.59 26.26
CA GLY A 666 24.68 -11.45 25.09
C GLY A 666 23.48 -11.54 24.14
N ASP A 667 23.28 -10.53 23.28
CA ASP A 667 23.14 -10.65 21.80
C ASP A 667 22.93 -9.26 21.14
N SER A 668 23.57 -8.19 21.62
CA SER A 668 23.60 -6.90 20.91
C SER A 668 24.51 -7.01 19.68
N SER A 669 23.93 -7.47 18.58
CA SER A 669 24.52 -7.27 17.26
C SER A 669 24.60 -5.77 17.01
N PRO A 670 25.77 -5.22 16.58
CA PRO A 670 25.85 -3.80 16.26
C PRO A 670 24.90 -3.52 15.09
N GLN A 671 23.94 -2.61 15.30
CA GLN A 671 23.18 -1.98 14.21
C GLN A 671 24.01 -0.89 13.55
#